data_AF-A0A4P8L5D3-F1
#
_entry.id   AF-A0A4P8L5D3-F1
#
_cell.length_a   1.000
_cell.length_b   1.000
_cell.length_c   1.000
_cell.angle_alpha   90.00
_cell.angle_beta   90.00
_cell.angle_gamma   90.00
#
_symmetry.space_group_name_H-M   'P 1'
#
loop_
_entity.id
_entity.type
_entity.pdbx_description
1 polymer ?
#
loop_
_entity_poly.entity_id
_entity_poly.type
_entity_poly.pdbx_seq_one_letter_code
_entity_poly.pdbx_strand_id
1 'polypeptide(L)'
;MFYLNYFVVFSIVGWMLEAVFRSVKNRRMINPGLLKGFYLPIYGFGALFVLGGHVILDTYSLPIRSLFYLISLSVLELITGAAIEKILHVRLWDYRDNRFNIRGHACLRFSIYWMLLATGLDIALDLLIPWALHVYERFDFLIDVVLGSIGLAMLIDFIVVMRRRMSERSGLADQDTARWRFIQIARPLLEHPGVIKLKDFNHHLGKSRLDHVLDVSWKAFRISQCLSLDSEAVVKGALLHDLFYYDWLREGPRWHGIRHPLIALQNARQITPLSAKEEDIIKKHMWPLTLRPPRYPESWVVCLTDIYCSWRDYLAPMVLFCVGRRKEWLPNETSRFPSYRVINNGYLLNVEKVSSRPGPKLGGRSLNILLIDAQPRALPFTKFRTLTLPRVAGATPGKHNVRIIDGRVEKIEIPSGMFDLVGITFSTNNAPMAYEIVKKAKKTGLLTVAGGTHATAVPEEVLEHFDAVLIGEAEGGAWESLLKDAELGSLKRVYRNAEPPDLRNLAPPRLDLLHGLYLPIYPVEATRGCPNCCSYCFNRYIHPTYRKRPIDEVAADVARADSRHIFFMDDNLCADRKYAKELFAALVPLKKKLWMQMELRSAEDEELVRLAAEAGCKGVFVGLESINSASLKSVDKSFNHTEKYKEQISTLTRHGILVGGGLIFGLNGDGPEVFTQTLEFFNTSDITSLAPNLVIPYPGTAFHRQITNEGRLLNRDYKCYTGYSVIVQPERMTADQLEKEYDKFNQEFFSIRNMLSRFRHQNLPLRVLPYYVVFNMAYRLPRKAKSRTHWAELG
;
A
#
# COMPACT_ATOMS: atom_id res chain seq x y z
N MET A 1 -38.48 -10.51 -1.23
CA MET A 1 -37.30 -11.38 -1.49
C MET A 1 -37.38 -12.09 -2.83
N PHE A 2 -38.55 -12.57 -3.26
CA PHE A 2 -38.77 -13.17 -4.59
C PHE A 2 -38.08 -12.45 -5.78
N TYR A 3 -38.30 -11.15 -5.99
CA TYR A 3 -37.65 -10.41 -7.09
C TYR A 3 -36.11 -10.37 -7.00
N LEU A 4 -35.56 -10.30 -5.78
CA LEU A 4 -34.11 -10.32 -5.57
C LEU A 4 -33.53 -11.69 -5.91
N ASN A 5 -34.20 -12.75 -5.49
CA ASN A 5 -33.82 -14.13 -5.80
C ASN A 5 -33.88 -14.37 -7.31
N TYR A 6 -34.94 -13.90 -7.96
CA TYR A 6 -35.11 -13.96 -9.40
C TYR A 6 -33.96 -13.24 -10.12
N PHE A 7 -33.62 -12.02 -9.70
CA PHE A 7 -32.48 -11.28 -10.21
C PHE A 7 -31.14 -12.03 -10.07
N VAL A 8 -30.87 -12.62 -8.90
CA VAL A 8 -29.62 -13.36 -8.64
C VAL A 8 -29.52 -14.60 -9.52
N VAL A 9 -30.58 -15.41 -9.59
CA VAL A 9 -30.61 -16.64 -10.40
C VAL A 9 -30.36 -16.33 -11.87
N PHE A 10 -31.09 -15.36 -12.44
CA PHE A 10 -30.94 -15.02 -13.86
C PHE A 10 -29.63 -14.29 -14.17
N SER A 11 -28.98 -13.67 -13.18
CA SER A 11 -27.60 -13.17 -13.34
C SER A 11 -26.60 -14.32 -13.52
N ILE A 12 -26.78 -15.44 -12.80
CA ILE A 12 -25.93 -16.64 -12.94
C ILE A 12 -26.22 -17.38 -14.24
N VAL A 13 -27.49 -17.58 -14.58
CA VAL A 13 -27.90 -18.24 -15.83
C VAL A 13 -27.39 -17.45 -17.05
N GLY A 14 -27.51 -16.12 -17.01
CA GLY A 14 -26.96 -15.25 -18.04
C GLY A 14 -25.45 -15.36 -18.20
N TRP A 15 -24.73 -15.46 -17.06
CA TRP A 15 -23.29 -15.72 -17.07
C TRP A 15 -22.95 -17.06 -17.73
N MET A 16 -23.66 -18.14 -17.40
CA MET A 16 -23.44 -19.45 -18.01
C MET A 16 -23.66 -19.42 -19.52
N LEU A 17 -24.75 -18.79 -19.98
CA LEU A 17 -25.07 -18.65 -21.39
C LEU A 17 -23.97 -17.91 -22.15
N GLU A 18 -23.56 -16.76 -21.63
CA GLU A 18 -22.53 -15.91 -22.27
C GLU A 18 -21.14 -16.57 -22.21
N ALA A 19 -20.81 -17.23 -21.10
CA ALA A 19 -19.53 -17.94 -20.94
C ALA A 19 -19.43 -19.10 -21.93
N VAL A 20 -20.49 -19.89 -22.10
CA VAL A 20 -20.55 -20.97 -23.08
C VAL A 20 -20.45 -20.41 -24.50
N PHE A 21 -21.25 -19.40 -24.84
CA PHE A 21 -21.23 -18.78 -26.18
C PHE A 21 -19.84 -18.26 -26.55
N ARG A 22 -19.20 -17.47 -25.66
CA ARG A 22 -17.85 -16.93 -25.91
C ARG A 22 -16.80 -18.02 -25.91
N SER A 23 -16.92 -19.04 -25.06
CA SER A 23 -15.92 -20.10 -24.97
C SER A 23 -15.95 -21.00 -26.20
N VAL A 24 -17.13 -21.35 -26.70
CA VAL A 24 -17.30 -22.10 -27.96
C VAL A 24 -16.77 -21.29 -29.14
N LYS A 25 -17.13 -20.00 -29.24
CA LYS A 25 -16.65 -19.12 -30.33
C LYS A 25 -15.14 -18.99 -30.38
N ASN A 26 -14.46 -18.95 -29.23
CA ASN A 26 -13.02 -18.69 -29.14
C ASN A 26 -12.17 -19.94 -28.83
N ARG A 27 -12.78 -21.13 -28.75
CA ARG A 27 -12.13 -22.41 -28.42
C ARG A 27 -11.29 -22.40 -27.13
N ARG A 28 -11.63 -21.53 -26.18
CA ARG A 28 -10.98 -21.43 -24.87
C ARG A 28 -11.97 -20.92 -23.84
N MET A 29 -11.80 -21.27 -22.57
CA MET A 29 -12.69 -20.79 -21.51
C MET A 29 -12.54 -19.28 -21.34
N ILE A 30 -13.64 -18.54 -21.48
CA ILE A 30 -13.70 -17.09 -21.32
C ILE A 30 -14.73 -16.77 -20.25
N ASN A 31 -14.30 -16.10 -19.18
CA ASN A 31 -15.20 -15.49 -18.21
C ASN A 31 -15.74 -14.17 -18.80
N PRO A 32 -17.03 -14.06 -19.12
CA PRO A 32 -17.60 -12.85 -19.67
C PRO A 32 -17.83 -11.79 -18.61
N GLY A 33 -17.61 -10.53 -18.99
CA GLY A 33 -18.08 -9.38 -18.24
C GLY A 33 -17.03 -8.70 -17.34
N LEU A 34 -17.56 -7.89 -16.43
CA LEU A 34 -16.82 -6.92 -15.62
C LEU A 34 -16.47 -7.44 -14.22
N LEU A 35 -17.32 -8.31 -13.68
CA LEU A 35 -17.22 -8.85 -12.32
C LEU A 35 -16.36 -10.12 -12.31
N LYS A 36 -15.82 -10.47 -11.13
CA LYS A 36 -14.98 -11.66 -10.96
C LYS A 36 -15.81 -12.91 -10.74
N GLY A 37 -16.97 -12.78 -10.12
CA GLY A 37 -17.88 -13.90 -9.86
C GLY A 37 -18.63 -14.41 -11.09
N PHE A 38 -19.33 -15.54 -10.91
CA PHE A 38 -20.07 -16.25 -11.95
C PHE A 38 -21.46 -15.65 -12.18
N TYR A 39 -21.53 -14.35 -12.47
CA TYR A 39 -22.79 -13.63 -12.65
C TYR A 39 -22.66 -12.42 -13.58
N LEU A 40 -23.71 -12.14 -14.33
CA LEU A 40 -23.86 -10.97 -15.20
C LEU A 40 -25.14 -10.19 -14.85
N PRO A 41 -25.03 -9.08 -14.09
CA PRO A 41 -26.19 -8.33 -13.60
C PRO A 41 -27.17 -7.86 -14.68
N ILE A 42 -26.69 -7.58 -15.91
CA ILE A 42 -27.55 -7.15 -17.02
C ILE A 42 -28.62 -8.20 -17.37
N TYR A 43 -28.31 -9.49 -17.23
CA TYR A 43 -29.28 -10.56 -17.47
C TYR A 43 -30.29 -10.67 -16.32
N GLY A 44 -29.86 -10.42 -15.08
CA GLY A 44 -30.77 -10.30 -13.95
C GLY A 44 -31.78 -9.16 -14.15
N PHE A 45 -31.31 -7.98 -14.59
CA PHE A 45 -32.20 -6.87 -14.94
C PHE A 45 -33.10 -7.22 -16.12
N GLY A 46 -32.56 -7.80 -17.19
CA GLY A 46 -33.36 -8.24 -18.34
C GLY A 46 -34.49 -9.20 -17.96
N ALA A 47 -34.20 -10.18 -17.08
CA ALA A 47 -35.21 -11.09 -16.58
C ALA A 47 -36.29 -10.38 -15.75
N LEU A 48 -35.93 -9.40 -14.92
CA LEU A 48 -36.92 -8.57 -14.20
C LEU A 48 -37.82 -7.77 -15.14
N PHE A 49 -37.28 -7.25 -16.26
CA PHE A 49 -38.07 -6.60 -17.30
C PHE A 49 -39.06 -7.58 -17.95
N VAL A 50 -38.63 -8.82 -18.20
CA VAL A 50 -39.52 -9.88 -18.72
C VAL A 50 -40.60 -10.23 -17.71
N LEU A 51 -40.25 -10.44 -16.44
CA LEU A 51 -41.22 -10.74 -15.38
C LEU A 51 -42.23 -9.59 -15.19
N GLY A 52 -41.77 -8.34 -15.21
CA GLY A 52 -42.66 -7.17 -15.16
C GLY A 52 -43.57 -7.08 -16.38
N GLY A 53 -43.03 -7.33 -17.58
CA GLY A 53 -43.81 -7.37 -18.81
C GLY A 53 -44.84 -8.51 -18.83
N HIS A 54 -44.48 -9.68 -18.32
CA HIS A 54 -45.37 -10.83 -18.17
C HIS A 54 -46.60 -10.48 -17.33
N VAL A 55 -46.39 -9.81 -16.19
CA VAL A 55 -47.48 -9.40 -15.29
C VAL A 55 -48.30 -8.23 -15.84
N ILE A 56 -47.65 -7.24 -16.46
CA ILE A 56 -48.32 -6.01 -16.94
C ILE A 56 -49.06 -6.25 -18.26
N LEU A 57 -48.56 -7.15 -19.10
CA LEU A 57 -49.05 -7.39 -20.46
C LEU A 57 -49.72 -8.76 -20.61
N ASP A 58 -50.14 -9.39 -19.52
CA ASP A 58 -50.77 -10.72 -19.48
C ASP A 58 -52.00 -10.83 -20.41
N THR A 59 -52.75 -9.75 -20.53
CA THR A 59 -53.94 -9.60 -21.39
C THR A 59 -53.63 -9.43 -22.87
N TYR A 60 -52.37 -9.24 -23.25
CA TYR A 60 -51.94 -9.01 -24.64
C TYR A 60 -51.41 -10.28 -25.30
N SER A 61 -51.58 -10.37 -26.62
CA SER A 61 -51.10 -11.51 -27.41
C SER A 61 -49.58 -11.63 -27.36
N LEU A 62 -49.08 -12.87 -27.49
CA LEU A 62 -47.64 -13.19 -27.48
C LEU A 62 -46.81 -12.34 -28.46
N PRO A 63 -47.28 -11.99 -29.69
CA PRO A 63 -46.55 -11.09 -30.58
C PRO A 63 -46.36 -9.68 -30.00
N ILE A 64 -47.38 -9.13 -29.31
CA ILE A 64 -47.32 -7.80 -28.70
C ILE A 64 -46.32 -7.81 -27.54
N ARG A 65 -46.37 -8.84 -26.68
CA ARG A 65 -45.39 -9.03 -25.60
C ARG A 65 -43.97 -9.17 -26.14
N SER A 66 -43.79 -9.94 -27.21
CA SER A 66 -42.50 -10.11 -27.87
C SER A 66 -41.95 -8.79 -28.41
N LEU A 67 -42.81 -7.97 -29.03
CA LEU A 67 -42.41 -6.63 -29.50
C LEU A 67 -42.00 -5.72 -28.35
N PHE A 68 -42.69 -5.79 -27.21
CA PHE A 68 -42.30 -5.06 -26.01
C PHE A 68 -40.92 -5.49 -25.50
N TYR A 69 -40.63 -6.80 -25.47
CA TYR A 69 -39.32 -7.32 -25.06
C TYR A 69 -38.19 -6.90 -26.02
N LEU A 70 -38.46 -6.91 -27.32
CA LEU A 70 -37.52 -6.42 -28.34
C LEU A 70 -37.08 -4.99 -28.03
N ILE A 71 -38.04 -4.11 -27.74
CA ILE A 71 -37.78 -2.69 -27.50
C ILE A 71 -37.11 -2.49 -26.13
N SER A 72 -37.72 -2.99 -25.06
CA SER A 72 -37.28 -2.75 -23.68
C SER A 72 -35.87 -3.29 -23.41
N LEU A 73 -35.55 -4.50 -23.88
CA LEU A 73 -34.23 -5.10 -23.68
C LEU A 73 -33.16 -4.43 -24.55
N SER A 74 -33.50 -3.99 -25.76
CA SER A 74 -32.59 -3.22 -26.60
C SER A 74 -32.26 -1.85 -25.98
N VAL A 75 -33.24 -1.20 -25.34
CA VAL A 75 -33.03 0.04 -24.60
C VAL A 75 -32.14 -0.20 -23.36
N LEU A 76 -32.38 -1.28 -22.62
CA LEU A 76 -31.53 -1.67 -21.48
C LEU A 76 -30.08 -1.90 -21.91
N GLU A 77 -29.86 -2.61 -23.02
CA GLU A 77 -28.53 -2.88 -23.58
C GLU A 77 -27.83 -1.57 -24.01
N LEU A 78 -28.55 -0.69 -24.71
CA LEU A 78 -28.03 0.60 -25.16
C LEU A 78 -27.63 1.50 -24.00
N ILE A 79 -28.50 1.69 -23.00
CA ILE A 79 -28.25 2.55 -21.84
C ILE A 79 -27.10 1.98 -21.02
N THR A 80 -27.10 0.67 -20.74
CA THR A 80 -26.07 0.04 -19.93
C THR A 80 -24.71 0.09 -20.62
N GLY A 81 -24.66 -0.19 -21.93
CA GLY A 81 -23.44 -0.11 -22.73
C GLY A 81 -22.86 1.30 -22.77
N ALA A 82 -23.70 2.32 -23.00
CA ALA A 82 -23.28 3.72 -23.04
C ALA A 82 -22.83 4.24 -21.66
N ALA A 83 -23.54 3.88 -20.59
CA ALA A 83 -23.18 4.26 -19.23
C ALA A 83 -21.84 3.64 -18.81
N ILE A 84 -21.64 2.35 -19.07
CA ILE A 84 -20.39 1.66 -18.74
C ILE A 84 -19.22 2.21 -19.56
N GLU A 85 -19.38 2.46 -20.86
CA GLU A 85 -18.32 3.04 -21.68
C GLU A 85 -17.95 4.46 -21.18
N LYS A 86 -18.92 5.27 -20.75
CA LYS A 86 -18.68 6.61 -20.20
C LYS A 86 -18.02 6.58 -18.81
N ILE A 87 -18.44 5.66 -17.94
CA ILE A 87 -17.99 5.57 -16.54
C ILE A 87 -16.67 4.80 -16.41
N LEU A 88 -16.42 3.82 -17.26
CA LEU A 88 -15.25 2.93 -17.13
C LEU A 88 -14.30 2.98 -18.33
N HIS A 89 -14.65 3.64 -19.44
CA HIS A 89 -13.90 3.59 -20.71
C HIS A 89 -13.61 2.16 -21.20
N VAL A 90 -14.44 1.21 -20.79
CA VAL A 90 -14.37 -0.18 -21.23
C VAL A 90 -15.65 -0.49 -21.99
N ARG A 91 -15.49 -1.07 -23.17
CA ARG A 91 -16.59 -1.58 -23.98
C ARG A 91 -16.75 -3.07 -23.72
N LEU A 92 -17.84 -3.46 -23.06
CA LEU A 92 -18.09 -4.87 -22.65
C LEU A 92 -18.53 -5.77 -23.82
N TRP A 93 -19.20 -5.18 -24.80
CA TRP A 93 -19.61 -5.78 -26.06
C TRP A 93 -19.54 -4.73 -27.17
N ASP A 94 -19.28 -5.17 -28.40
CA ASP A 94 -19.10 -4.27 -29.54
C ASP A 94 -19.81 -4.81 -30.78
N TYR A 95 -20.79 -4.05 -31.25
CA TYR A 95 -21.61 -4.40 -32.41
C TYR A 95 -21.32 -3.54 -33.65
N ARG A 96 -20.20 -2.80 -33.68
CA ARG A 96 -19.86 -1.93 -34.83
C ARG A 96 -19.85 -2.65 -36.18
N ASP A 97 -19.45 -3.92 -36.19
CA ASP A 97 -19.39 -4.74 -37.41
C ASP A 97 -20.76 -5.32 -37.82
N ASN A 98 -21.83 -5.07 -37.04
CA ASN A 98 -23.17 -5.57 -37.33
C ASN A 98 -24.02 -4.50 -38.03
N ARG A 99 -24.85 -4.94 -38.98
CA ARG A 99 -25.82 -4.07 -39.66
C ARG A 99 -26.87 -3.55 -38.66
N PHE A 100 -27.34 -2.32 -38.88
CA PHE A 100 -28.32 -1.64 -38.01
C PHE A 100 -27.89 -1.55 -36.54
N ASN A 101 -26.62 -1.19 -36.30
CA ASN A 101 -26.12 -0.93 -34.94
C ASN A 101 -26.32 0.54 -34.53
N ILE A 102 -26.49 0.77 -33.23
CA ILE A 102 -26.59 2.09 -32.61
C ILE A 102 -25.32 2.32 -31.80
N ARG A 103 -24.38 3.12 -32.34
CA ARG A 103 -23.08 3.47 -31.72
C ARG A 103 -22.24 2.25 -31.28
N GLY A 104 -22.50 1.09 -31.86
CA GLY A 104 -21.92 -0.19 -31.49
C GLY A 104 -22.38 -0.78 -30.14
N HIS A 105 -23.39 -0.20 -29.47
CA HIS A 105 -23.89 -0.65 -28.17
C HIS A 105 -25.09 -1.60 -28.24
N ALA A 106 -25.95 -1.45 -29.25
CA ALA A 106 -27.05 -2.34 -29.54
C ALA A 106 -27.14 -2.55 -31.06
N CYS A 107 -27.67 -3.69 -31.52
CA CYS A 107 -27.95 -3.89 -32.94
C CYS A 107 -29.11 -4.84 -33.16
N LEU A 108 -29.78 -4.70 -34.31
CA LEU A 108 -30.99 -5.44 -34.64
C LEU A 108 -30.84 -6.96 -34.52
N ARG A 109 -29.70 -7.52 -34.96
CA ARG A 109 -29.45 -8.97 -34.91
C ARG A 109 -29.54 -9.51 -33.47
N PHE A 110 -28.82 -8.88 -32.54
CA PHE A 110 -28.81 -9.31 -31.15
C PHE A 110 -30.12 -8.93 -30.43
N SER A 111 -30.75 -7.80 -30.79
CA SER A 111 -32.10 -7.46 -30.33
C SER A 111 -33.12 -8.58 -30.63
N ILE A 112 -33.06 -9.19 -31.82
CA ILE A 112 -33.92 -10.33 -32.18
C ILE A 112 -33.59 -11.56 -31.32
N TYR A 113 -32.31 -11.84 -31.04
CA TYR A 113 -31.94 -12.95 -30.15
C TYR A 113 -32.47 -12.73 -28.73
N TRP A 114 -32.35 -11.50 -28.21
CA TRP A 114 -32.90 -11.13 -26.90
C TRP A 114 -34.42 -11.24 -26.86
N MET A 115 -35.11 -10.82 -27.93
CA MET A 115 -36.55 -11.00 -28.07
C MET A 115 -36.94 -12.48 -27.99
N LEU A 116 -36.31 -13.35 -28.78
CA LEU A 116 -36.64 -14.78 -28.79
C LEU A 116 -36.37 -15.44 -27.42
N LEU A 117 -35.25 -15.10 -26.78
CA LEU A 117 -34.91 -15.60 -25.45
C LEU A 117 -35.90 -15.11 -24.40
N ALA A 118 -36.30 -13.83 -24.46
CA ALA A 118 -37.27 -13.23 -23.55
C ALA A 118 -38.67 -13.81 -23.72
N THR A 119 -39.14 -13.99 -24.95
CA THR A 119 -40.41 -14.66 -25.25
C THR A 119 -40.40 -16.11 -24.78
N GLY A 120 -39.29 -16.82 -24.96
CA GLY A 120 -39.14 -18.17 -24.43
C GLY A 120 -39.21 -18.22 -22.90
N LEU A 121 -38.57 -17.27 -22.22
CA LEU A 121 -38.67 -17.14 -20.76
C LEU A 121 -40.09 -16.77 -20.32
N ASP A 122 -40.76 -15.85 -21.01
CA ASP A 122 -42.15 -15.43 -20.75
C ASP A 122 -43.12 -16.62 -20.82
N ILE A 123 -43.01 -17.47 -21.84
CA ILE A 123 -43.79 -18.72 -21.94
C ILE A 123 -43.42 -19.69 -20.83
N ALA A 124 -42.13 -19.81 -20.52
CA ALA A 124 -41.66 -20.69 -19.46
C ALA A 124 -42.13 -20.24 -18.08
N LEU A 125 -42.37 -18.94 -17.86
CA LEU A 125 -42.90 -18.43 -16.60
C LEU A 125 -44.30 -18.96 -16.32
N ASP A 126 -45.19 -19.05 -17.31
CA ASP A 126 -46.52 -19.66 -17.14
C ASP A 126 -46.42 -21.13 -16.66
N LEU A 127 -45.41 -21.86 -17.14
CA LEU A 127 -45.18 -23.27 -16.78
C LEU A 127 -44.44 -23.44 -15.44
N LEU A 128 -43.47 -22.58 -15.17
CA LEU A 128 -42.51 -22.74 -14.08
C LEU A 128 -42.94 -22.00 -12.80
N ILE A 129 -43.70 -20.92 -12.89
CA ILE A 129 -44.11 -20.11 -11.72
C ILE A 129 -44.88 -20.95 -10.69
N PRO A 130 -45.89 -21.78 -11.05
CA PRO A 130 -46.64 -22.55 -10.06
C PRO A 130 -45.74 -23.53 -9.29
N TRP A 131 -44.81 -24.18 -9.98
CA TRP A 131 -43.83 -25.08 -9.38
C TRP A 131 -42.79 -24.33 -8.53
N ALA A 132 -42.28 -23.21 -9.04
CA ALA A 132 -41.28 -22.40 -8.36
C ALA A 132 -41.83 -21.77 -7.07
N LEU A 133 -43.09 -21.30 -7.09
CA LEU A 133 -43.77 -20.81 -5.90
C LEU A 133 -43.99 -21.94 -4.88
N HIS A 134 -44.40 -23.12 -5.33
CA HIS A 134 -44.57 -24.27 -4.43
C HIS A 134 -43.27 -24.71 -3.75
N VAL A 135 -42.15 -24.71 -4.48
CA VAL A 135 -40.82 -24.99 -3.92
C VAL A 135 -40.36 -23.86 -2.99
N TYR A 136 -40.63 -22.60 -3.38
CA TYR A 136 -40.27 -21.43 -2.58
C TYR A 136 -41.03 -21.40 -1.26
N GLU A 137 -42.34 -21.63 -1.24
CA GLU A 137 -43.14 -21.70 -0.01
C GLU A 137 -42.67 -22.80 0.95
N ARG A 138 -42.07 -23.87 0.43
CA ARG A 138 -41.58 -25.00 1.23
C ARG A 138 -40.19 -24.77 1.85
N PHE A 139 -39.38 -23.87 1.26
CA PHE A 139 -37.98 -23.65 1.64
C PHE A 139 -37.56 -22.16 1.64
N ASP A 140 -38.52 -21.26 1.84
CA ASP A 140 -38.39 -19.81 1.67
C ASP A 140 -37.18 -19.24 2.40
N PHE A 141 -37.01 -19.58 3.67
CA PHE A 141 -35.94 -19.10 4.52
C PHE A 141 -34.56 -19.54 4.03
N LEU A 142 -34.41 -20.81 3.64
CA LEU A 142 -33.12 -21.33 3.17
C LEU A 142 -32.74 -20.73 1.81
N ILE A 143 -33.72 -20.62 0.91
CA ILE A 143 -33.53 -20.04 -0.42
C ILE A 143 -33.15 -18.55 -0.29
N ASP A 144 -33.85 -17.80 0.56
CA ASP A 144 -33.59 -16.38 0.80
C ASP A 144 -32.20 -16.15 1.42
N VAL A 145 -31.78 -17.00 2.36
CA VAL A 145 -30.45 -16.90 2.97
C VAL A 145 -29.35 -17.18 1.93
N VAL A 146 -29.49 -18.25 1.14
CA VAL A 146 -28.48 -18.64 0.14
C VAL A 146 -28.39 -17.60 -0.98
N LEU A 147 -29.52 -17.27 -1.61
CA LEU A 147 -29.54 -16.31 -2.72
C LEU A 147 -29.28 -14.88 -2.25
N GLY A 148 -29.72 -14.52 -1.04
CA GLY A 148 -29.37 -13.25 -0.40
C GLY A 148 -27.86 -13.14 -0.14
N SER A 149 -27.21 -14.21 0.29
CA SER A 149 -25.74 -14.26 0.47
C SER A 149 -25.00 -14.10 -0.85
N ILE A 150 -25.49 -14.74 -1.92
CA ILE A 150 -24.92 -14.60 -3.27
C ILE A 150 -25.16 -13.19 -3.81
N GLY A 151 -26.35 -12.61 -3.61
CA GLY A 151 -26.67 -11.24 -3.97
C GLY A 151 -25.77 -10.23 -3.24
N LEU A 152 -25.51 -10.45 -1.95
CA LEU A 152 -24.58 -9.65 -1.17
C LEU A 152 -23.14 -9.79 -1.69
N ALA A 153 -22.69 -11.01 -2.00
CA ALA A 153 -21.37 -11.24 -2.59
C ALA A 153 -21.22 -10.55 -3.96
N MET A 154 -22.27 -10.59 -4.80
CA MET A 154 -22.30 -9.89 -6.09
C MET A 154 -22.26 -8.37 -5.93
N LEU A 155 -22.99 -7.83 -4.95
CA LEU A 155 -22.94 -6.40 -4.63
C LEU A 155 -21.55 -5.99 -4.14
N ILE A 156 -20.93 -6.79 -3.28
CA ILE A 156 -19.56 -6.56 -2.80
C ILE A 156 -18.57 -6.60 -3.96
N ASP A 157 -18.63 -7.60 -4.84
CA ASP A 157 -17.75 -7.70 -6.00
C ASP A 157 -17.95 -6.51 -6.96
N PHE A 158 -19.19 -6.10 -7.20
CA PHE A 158 -19.50 -4.89 -7.97
C PHE A 158 -18.89 -3.64 -7.34
N ILE A 159 -19.08 -3.42 -6.03
CA ILE A 159 -18.51 -2.27 -5.32
C ILE A 159 -16.98 -2.30 -5.37
N VAL A 160 -16.35 -3.46 -5.18
CA VAL A 160 -14.89 -3.62 -5.21
C VAL A 160 -14.34 -3.35 -6.60
N VAL A 161 -14.95 -3.91 -7.65
CA VAL A 161 -14.54 -3.68 -9.04
C VAL A 161 -14.76 -2.22 -9.43
N MET A 162 -15.91 -1.64 -9.08
CA MET A 162 -16.18 -0.23 -9.36
C MET A 162 -15.19 0.67 -8.63
N ARG A 163 -14.97 0.45 -7.33
CA ARG A 163 -13.98 1.20 -6.55
C ARG A 163 -12.58 1.06 -7.12
N ARG A 164 -12.17 -0.16 -7.51
CA ARG A 164 -10.85 -0.40 -8.12
C ARG A 164 -10.70 0.28 -9.48
N ARG A 165 -11.70 0.18 -10.37
CA ARG A 165 -11.64 0.80 -11.70
C ARG A 165 -11.74 2.32 -11.62
N MET A 166 -12.60 2.85 -10.76
CA MET A 166 -12.64 4.28 -10.44
C MET A 166 -11.33 4.73 -9.77
N SER A 167 -10.69 3.87 -9.00
CA SER A 167 -9.36 4.09 -8.41
C SER A 167 -8.27 4.17 -9.48
N GLU A 168 -8.20 3.19 -10.37
CA GLU A 168 -7.29 3.17 -11.51
C GLU A 168 -7.49 4.42 -12.40
N ARG A 169 -8.74 4.86 -12.60
CA ARG A 169 -9.10 6.04 -13.42
C ARG A 169 -8.81 7.38 -12.73
N SER A 170 -9.02 7.47 -11.41
CA SER A 170 -8.81 8.70 -10.64
C SER A 170 -7.35 8.95 -10.25
N GLY A 171 -6.41 8.12 -10.74
CA GLY A 171 -5.03 8.20 -10.28
C GLY A 171 -4.90 7.94 -8.78
N LEU A 172 -5.73 7.07 -8.20
CA LEU A 172 -5.66 6.69 -6.77
C LEU A 172 -4.36 5.96 -6.39
N ALA A 173 -3.43 5.78 -7.35
CA ALA A 173 -2.02 5.50 -7.06
C ALA A 173 -1.30 6.66 -6.36
N ASP A 174 -1.92 7.86 -6.29
CA ASP A 174 -1.32 9.02 -5.65
C ASP A 174 -2.36 9.83 -4.82
N GLN A 175 -2.90 9.18 -3.77
CA GLN A 175 -3.75 9.88 -2.79
C GLN A 175 -3.04 11.11 -2.21
N ASP A 176 -1.71 11.06 -2.09
CA ASP A 176 -0.91 12.11 -1.49
C ASP A 176 -0.67 13.29 -2.43
N THR A 177 -0.53 13.11 -3.74
CA THR A 177 -0.55 14.24 -4.71
C THR A 177 -1.93 14.82 -4.88
N ALA A 178 -2.99 14.00 -4.90
CA ALA A 178 -4.35 14.54 -4.91
C ALA A 178 -4.62 15.38 -3.65
N ARG A 179 -4.17 14.89 -2.48
CA ARG A 179 -4.29 15.60 -1.20
C ARG A 179 -3.42 16.85 -1.15
N TRP A 180 -2.19 16.78 -1.62
CA TRP A 180 -1.30 17.93 -1.72
C TRP A 180 -1.90 19.00 -2.65
N ARG A 181 -2.39 18.62 -3.83
CA ARG A 181 -3.04 19.53 -4.78
C ARG A 181 -4.29 20.18 -4.19
N PHE A 182 -5.12 19.41 -3.49
CA PHE A 182 -6.26 19.95 -2.76
C PHE A 182 -5.82 20.98 -1.70
N ILE A 183 -4.82 20.65 -0.88
CA ILE A 183 -4.29 21.56 0.15
C ILE A 183 -3.76 22.84 -0.48
N GLN A 184 -3.02 22.78 -1.59
CA GLN A 184 -2.51 23.97 -2.27
C GLN A 184 -3.63 24.91 -2.76
N ILE A 185 -4.72 24.35 -3.29
CA ILE A 185 -5.87 25.14 -3.76
C ILE A 185 -6.68 25.69 -2.58
N ALA A 186 -6.89 24.88 -1.54
CA ALA A 186 -7.74 25.22 -0.41
C ALA A 186 -7.08 26.18 0.58
N ARG A 187 -5.75 26.09 0.76
CA ARG A 187 -4.99 26.82 1.77
C ARG A 187 -5.26 28.33 1.81
N PRO A 188 -5.24 29.09 0.69
CA PRO A 188 -5.47 30.53 0.72
C PRO A 188 -6.83 30.92 1.32
N LEU A 189 -7.86 30.09 1.10
CA LEU A 189 -9.19 30.29 1.68
C LEU A 189 -9.25 29.81 3.13
N LEU A 190 -8.64 28.68 3.46
CA LEU A 190 -8.64 28.14 4.83
C LEU A 190 -7.81 28.94 5.82
N GLU A 191 -6.85 29.75 5.35
CA GLU A 191 -6.09 30.70 6.17
C GLU A 191 -6.81 32.06 6.30
N HIS A 192 -7.88 32.31 5.52
CA HIS A 192 -8.61 33.57 5.58
C HIS A 192 -9.51 33.66 6.83
N PRO A 193 -9.46 34.75 7.62
CA PRO A 193 -10.23 34.89 8.86
C PRO A 193 -11.74 34.69 8.69
N GLY A 194 -12.29 35.16 7.56
CA GLY A 194 -13.71 34.97 7.23
C GLY A 194 -14.12 33.50 7.09
N VAL A 195 -13.29 32.65 6.49
CA VAL A 195 -13.59 31.22 6.33
C VAL A 195 -13.35 30.47 7.65
N ILE A 196 -12.28 30.80 8.38
CA ILE A 196 -11.98 30.21 9.70
C ILE A 196 -13.14 30.44 10.68
N LYS A 197 -13.79 31.60 10.61
CA LYS A 197 -14.94 31.96 11.46
C LYS A 197 -16.10 30.95 11.36
N LEU A 198 -16.19 30.16 10.28
CA LEU A 198 -17.19 29.09 10.14
C LEU A 198 -17.08 27.98 11.20
N LYS A 199 -15.93 27.86 11.87
CA LYS A 199 -15.73 26.91 12.99
C LYS A 199 -16.67 27.19 14.18
N ASP A 200 -17.03 28.47 14.36
CA ASP A 200 -17.81 28.94 15.50
C ASP A 200 -19.32 28.74 15.29
N PHE A 201 -19.73 28.34 14.09
CA PHE A 201 -21.13 28.14 13.74
C PHE A 201 -21.43 26.65 13.52
N ASN A 202 -22.46 26.18 14.21
CA ASN A 202 -22.95 24.81 14.05
C ASN A 202 -23.62 24.64 12.66
N HIS A 203 -23.40 23.48 12.06
CA HIS A 203 -24.13 23.04 10.86
C HIS A 203 -25.14 21.96 11.26
N HIS A 204 -24.69 20.78 11.69
CA HIS A 204 -25.54 19.68 12.21
C HIS A 204 -24.84 18.86 13.32
N LEU A 205 -25.58 18.41 14.36
CA LEU A 205 -25.15 17.40 15.36
C LEU A 205 -23.72 17.56 15.94
N GLY A 206 -23.29 18.80 16.19
CA GLY A 206 -21.97 19.11 16.76
C GLY A 206 -20.84 19.21 15.74
N LYS A 207 -21.13 19.11 14.45
CA LYS A 207 -20.21 19.41 13.33
C LYS A 207 -20.26 20.90 13.00
N SER A 208 -19.09 21.53 12.94
CA SER A 208 -19.01 22.95 12.55
C SER A 208 -19.29 23.13 11.06
N ARG A 209 -19.67 24.34 10.67
CA ARG A 209 -19.87 24.69 9.26
C ARG A 209 -18.56 24.61 8.47
N LEU A 210 -17.44 24.89 9.13
CA LEU A 210 -16.10 24.69 8.56
C LEU A 210 -15.84 23.21 8.21
N ASP A 211 -16.17 22.29 9.11
CA ASP A 211 -16.01 20.84 8.87
C ASP A 211 -16.90 20.37 7.71
N HIS A 212 -18.08 20.96 7.55
CA HIS A 212 -19.00 20.66 6.45
C HIS A 212 -18.44 21.07 5.10
N VAL A 213 -18.09 22.36 4.93
CA VAL A 213 -17.59 22.87 3.66
C VAL A 213 -16.26 22.22 3.26
N LEU A 214 -15.41 21.87 4.23
CA LEU A 214 -14.20 21.08 4.00
C LEU A 214 -14.50 19.70 3.44
N ASP A 215 -15.48 19.01 4.01
CA ASP A 215 -15.84 17.65 3.61
C ASP A 215 -16.50 17.60 2.23
N VAL A 216 -17.41 18.55 1.95
CA VAL A 216 -18.01 18.75 0.63
C VAL A 216 -16.94 19.08 -0.40
N SER A 217 -16.03 20.02 -0.08
CA SER A 217 -14.96 20.45 -0.99
C SER A 217 -13.99 19.32 -1.33
N TRP A 218 -13.58 18.51 -0.35
CA TRP A 218 -12.70 17.35 -0.61
C TRP A 218 -13.38 16.31 -1.50
N LYS A 219 -14.63 15.93 -1.18
CA LYS A 219 -15.36 14.93 -1.98
C LYS A 219 -15.63 15.43 -3.40
N ALA A 220 -16.05 16.68 -3.54
CA ALA A 220 -16.29 17.31 -4.83
C ALA A 220 -15.01 17.41 -5.67
N PHE A 221 -13.86 17.75 -5.05
CA PHE A 221 -12.55 17.73 -5.70
C PHE A 221 -12.18 16.35 -6.25
N ARG A 222 -12.46 15.28 -5.50
CA ARG A 222 -12.18 13.92 -5.97
C ARG A 222 -13.05 13.55 -7.17
N ILE A 223 -14.32 13.92 -7.14
CA ILE A 223 -15.25 13.69 -8.25
C ILE A 223 -14.85 14.54 -9.46
N SER A 224 -14.44 15.79 -9.28
CA SER A 224 -14.02 16.67 -10.36
C SER A 224 -12.76 16.19 -11.06
N GLN A 225 -11.79 15.63 -10.33
CA GLN A 225 -10.62 14.96 -10.90
C GLN A 225 -11.02 13.75 -11.77
N CYS A 226 -11.99 12.93 -11.34
CA CYS A 226 -12.48 11.79 -12.12
C CYS A 226 -13.17 12.20 -13.42
N LEU A 227 -13.82 13.37 -13.41
CA LEU A 227 -14.61 13.89 -14.52
C LEU A 227 -13.82 14.89 -15.39
N SER A 228 -12.52 15.08 -15.11
CA SER A 228 -11.66 16.06 -15.78
C SER A 228 -12.24 17.48 -15.79
N LEU A 229 -12.89 17.86 -14.68
CA LEU A 229 -13.51 19.16 -14.50
C LEU A 229 -12.53 20.15 -13.84
N ASP A 230 -12.90 21.43 -13.88
CA ASP A 230 -12.14 22.51 -13.26
C ASP A 230 -12.12 22.37 -11.74
N SER A 231 -11.07 21.71 -11.27
CA SER A 231 -10.97 21.29 -9.87
C SER A 231 -10.64 22.44 -8.93
N GLU A 232 -10.06 23.53 -9.46
CA GLU A 232 -9.80 24.74 -8.70
C GLU A 232 -11.10 25.48 -8.38
N ALA A 233 -11.94 25.70 -9.41
CA ALA A 233 -13.27 26.29 -9.22
C ALA A 233 -14.15 25.44 -8.29
N VAL A 234 -14.08 24.11 -8.38
CA VAL A 234 -14.82 23.19 -7.49
C VAL A 234 -14.38 23.35 -6.04
N VAL A 235 -13.07 23.33 -5.76
CA VAL A 235 -12.57 23.45 -4.37
C VAL A 235 -12.94 24.81 -3.78
N LYS A 236 -12.69 25.90 -4.51
CA LYS A 236 -12.96 27.26 -4.04
C LYS A 236 -14.46 27.51 -3.86
N GLY A 237 -15.27 27.17 -4.86
CA GLY A 237 -16.73 27.29 -4.79
C GLY A 237 -17.33 26.45 -3.67
N ALA A 238 -16.85 25.22 -3.47
CA ALA A 238 -17.32 24.35 -2.38
C ALA A 238 -16.86 24.79 -0.98
N LEU A 239 -15.72 25.47 -0.82
CA LEU A 239 -15.35 26.03 0.49
C LEU A 239 -16.20 27.26 0.87
N LEU A 240 -16.76 27.94 -0.13
CA LEU A 240 -17.47 29.21 0.03
C LEU A 240 -19.00 29.07 -0.08
N HIS A 241 -19.53 27.91 -0.46
CA HIS A 241 -20.96 27.73 -0.76
C HIS A 241 -21.88 28.06 0.43
N ASP A 242 -21.38 27.79 1.65
CA ASP A 242 -22.11 27.90 2.91
C ASP A 242 -21.58 29.04 3.82
N LEU A 243 -21.00 30.06 3.20
CA LEU A 243 -20.30 31.15 3.89
C LEU A 243 -21.26 32.19 4.50
N PHE A 244 -21.92 31.85 5.60
CA PHE A 244 -22.74 32.79 6.39
C PHE A 244 -22.45 32.67 7.90
N TYR A 245 -22.64 33.77 8.63
CA TYR A 245 -22.14 33.95 10.01
C TYR A 245 -23.26 34.12 11.05
N TYR A 246 -24.30 33.30 10.96
CA TYR A 246 -25.39 33.25 11.95
C TYR A 246 -25.85 31.79 12.17
N ASP A 247 -26.54 31.54 13.28
CA ASP A 247 -27.20 30.25 13.54
C ASP A 247 -28.58 30.26 12.86
N TRP A 248 -28.75 29.49 11.79
CA TRP A 248 -29.98 29.51 11.00
C TRP A 248 -31.21 28.95 11.73
N LEU A 249 -31.03 28.22 12.84
CA LEU A 249 -32.13 27.71 13.67
C LEU A 249 -32.69 28.78 14.62
N ARG A 250 -31.90 29.79 14.96
CA ARG A 250 -32.24 30.81 15.96
C ARG A 250 -32.28 32.22 15.39
N GLU A 251 -31.54 32.45 14.32
CA GLU A 251 -31.24 33.75 13.73
C GLU A 251 -31.29 33.67 12.19
N GLY A 252 -31.33 34.82 11.52
CA GLY A 252 -31.21 34.91 10.07
C GLY A 252 -32.53 35.08 9.31
N PRO A 253 -32.48 35.09 7.98
CA PRO A 253 -33.61 35.49 7.15
C PRO A 253 -34.67 34.39 7.03
N ARG A 254 -35.95 34.80 6.98
CA ARG A 254 -37.06 33.92 6.55
C ARG A 254 -36.75 33.30 5.18
N TRP A 255 -37.10 32.03 4.99
CA TRP A 255 -36.75 31.24 3.79
C TRP A 255 -35.23 31.03 3.63
N HIS A 256 -34.57 30.65 4.73
CA HIS A 256 -33.12 30.47 4.80
C HIS A 256 -32.54 29.66 3.63
N GLY A 257 -33.11 28.50 3.31
CA GLY A 257 -32.61 27.62 2.24
C GLY A 257 -32.66 28.22 0.82
N ILE A 258 -33.43 29.29 0.61
CA ILE A 258 -33.49 30.04 -0.66
C ILE A 258 -32.56 31.26 -0.64
N ARG A 259 -32.36 31.87 0.54
CA ARG A 259 -31.66 33.16 0.67
C ARG A 259 -30.18 33.04 1.03
N HIS A 260 -29.77 32.01 1.78
CA HIS A 260 -28.36 31.88 2.16
C HIS A 260 -27.38 31.69 0.99
N PRO A 261 -27.74 31.09 -0.17
CA PRO A 261 -26.81 31.04 -1.31
C PRO A 261 -26.43 32.44 -1.82
N LEU A 262 -27.34 33.42 -1.71
CA LEU A 262 -27.07 34.81 -2.07
C LEU A 262 -26.21 35.52 -1.01
N ILE A 263 -26.44 35.23 0.28
CA ILE A 263 -25.65 35.77 1.39
C ILE A 263 -24.23 35.21 1.34
N ALA A 264 -24.08 33.90 1.13
CA ALA A 264 -22.80 33.24 0.94
C ALA A 264 -22.04 33.82 -0.26
N LEU A 265 -22.73 34.07 -1.37
CA LEU A 265 -22.13 34.73 -2.54
C LEU A 265 -21.65 36.16 -2.23
N GLN A 266 -22.45 36.95 -1.51
CA GLN A 266 -22.06 38.31 -1.11
C GLN A 266 -20.84 38.31 -0.19
N ASN A 267 -20.82 37.42 0.81
CA ASN A 267 -19.68 37.26 1.70
C ASN A 267 -18.44 36.75 0.96
N ALA A 268 -18.60 35.81 0.03
CA ALA A 268 -17.50 35.24 -0.74
C ALA A 268 -16.82 36.31 -1.62
N ARG A 269 -17.60 37.20 -2.25
CA ARG A 269 -17.09 38.34 -3.04
C ARG A 269 -16.28 39.35 -2.22
N GLN A 270 -16.49 39.42 -0.90
CA GLN A 270 -15.69 40.27 -0.02
C GLN A 270 -14.35 39.61 0.38
N ILE A 271 -14.24 38.28 0.27
CA ILE A 271 -13.07 37.50 0.67
C ILE A 271 -12.10 37.26 -0.49
N THR A 272 -12.62 36.95 -1.68
CA THR A 272 -11.82 36.61 -2.85
C THR A 272 -12.52 37.02 -4.14
N PRO A 273 -11.79 37.38 -5.21
CA PRO A 273 -12.39 37.43 -6.54
C PRO A 273 -12.93 36.04 -6.93
N LEU A 274 -14.09 36.03 -7.60
CA LEU A 274 -14.78 34.81 -8.03
C LEU A 274 -14.94 34.77 -9.55
N SER A 275 -14.71 33.59 -10.13
CA SER A 275 -15.03 33.24 -11.51
C SER A 275 -16.53 32.96 -11.67
N ALA A 276 -17.02 33.00 -12.92
CA ALA A 276 -18.42 32.69 -13.23
C ALA A 276 -18.85 31.27 -12.81
N LYS A 277 -17.91 30.31 -12.74
CA LYS A 277 -18.18 28.94 -12.26
C LYS A 277 -18.34 28.91 -10.73
N GLU A 278 -17.43 29.55 -10.01
CA GLU A 278 -17.48 29.63 -8.54
C GLU A 278 -18.74 30.36 -8.06
N GLU A 279 -19.12 31.45 -8.73
CA GLU A 279 -20.38 32.14 -8.42
C GLU A 279 -21.62 31.25 -8.65
N ASP A 280 -21.62 30.47 -9.73
CA ASP A 280 -22.73 29.55 -10.03
C ASP A 280 -22.80 28.39 -9.03
N ILE A 281 -21.65 27.84 -8.61
CA ILE A 281 -21.54 26.85 -7.52
C ILE A 281 -22.19 27.39 -6.25
N ILE A 282 -21.73 28.54 -5.77
CA ILE A 282 -22.19 29.12 -4.51
C ILE A 282 -23.68 29.47 -4.59
N LYS A 283 -24.13 30.05 -5.70
CA LYS A 283 -25.51 30.53 -5.85
C LYS A 283 -26.54 29.40 -5.98
N LYS A 284 -26.14 28.21 -6.42
CA LYS A 284 -27.07 27.13 -6.84
C LYS A 284 -26.83 25.78 -6.18
N HIS A 285 -25.96 25.69 -5.18
CA HIS A 285 -25.69 24.43 -4.49
C HIS A 285 -26.93 23.80 -3.84
N MET A 286 -27.95 24.61 -3.50
CA MET A 286 -29.22 24.15 -2.91
C MET A 286 -30.30 23.73 -3.91
N TRP A 287 -30.00 23.54 -5.20
CA TRP A 287 -31.01 23.07 -6.15
C TRP A 287 -31.55 21.69 -5.70
N PRO A 288 -32.89 21.44 -5.72
CA PRO A 288 -33.97 22.17 -6.40
C PRO A 288 -34.58 23.35 -5.63
N LEU A 289 -34.14 23.61 -4.39
CA LEU A 289 -34.68 24.70 -3.57
C LEU A 289 -34.36 26.08 -4.16
N THR A 290 -33.17 26.24 -4.75
CA THR A 290 -32.90 27.33 -5.69
C THR A 290 -33.51 26.97 -7.04
N LEU A 291 -34.67 27.56 -7.38
CA LEU A 291 -35.50 27.22 -8.56
C LEU A 291 -34.81 27.27 -9.94
N ARG A 292 -33.56 27.73 -10.03
CA ARG A 292 -32.76 27.73 -11.25
C ARG A 292 -31.67 26.65 -11.17
N PRO A 293 -31.61 25.69 -12.10
CA PRO A 293 -30.64 24.60 -12.04
C PRO A 293 -29.18 25.07 -12.23
N PRO A 294 -28.21 24.31 -11.68
CA PRO A 294 -26.78 24.54 -11.90
C PRO A 294 -26.43 24.63 -13.39
N ARG A 295 -25.61 25.62 -13.77
CA ARG A 295 -25.26 25.88 -15.18
C ARG A 295 -24.06 25.07 -15.64
N TYR A 296 -23.09 24.86 -14.76
CA TYR A 296 -21.83 24.17 -15.07
C TYR A 296 -21.80 22.75 -14.46
N PRO A 297 -21.09 21.78 -15.09
CA PRO A 297 -20.88 20.46 -14.51
C PRO A 297 -20.25 20.51 -13.10
N GLU A 298 -19.33 21.45 -12.86
CA GLU A 298 -18.72 21.71 -11.56
C GLU A 298 -19.78 22.06 -10.49
N SER A 299 -20.76 22.89 -10.85
CA SER A 299 -21.88 23.26 -9.99
C SER A 299 -22.77 22.06 -9.65
N TRP A 300 -23.00 21.17 -10.60
CA TRP A 300 -23.72 19.91 -10.34
C TRP A 300 -22.97 18.99 -9.38
N VAL A 301 -21.65 18.88 -9.54
CA VAL A 301 -20.82 18.06 -8.64
C VAL A 301 -20.91 18.56 -7.20
N VAL A 302 -20.76 19.87 -6.98
CA VAL A 302 -20.84 20.44 -5.63
C VAL A 302 -22.25 20.31 -5.05
N CYS A 303 -23.30 20.64 -5.81
CA CYS A 303 -24.71 20.50 -5.39
C CYS A 303 -25.05 19.08 -4.94
N LEU A 304 -24.72 18.06 -5.74
CA LEU A 304 -24.98 16.66 -5.39
C LEU A 304 -24.14 16.18 -4.21
N THR A 305 -22.89 16.65 -4.12
CA THR A 305 -21.99 16.29 -3.00
C THR A 305 -22.47 16.90 -1.69
N ASP A 306 -22.95 18.13 -1.72
CA ASP A 306 -23.52 18.82 -0.56
C ASP A 306 -24.78 18.10 -0.06
N ILE A 307 -25.74 17.81 -0.95
CA ILE A 307 -26.93 17.00 -0.62
C ILE A 307 -26.53 15.67 0.01
N TYR A 308 -25.56 14.96 -0.57
CA TYR A 308 -25.06 13.70 -0.02
C TYR A 308 -24.47 13.85 1.38
N CYS A 309 -23.64 14.88 1.61
CA CYS A 309 -23.02 15.12 2.91
C CYS A 309 -24.08 15.46 3.97
N SER A 310 -25.02 16.34 3.63
CA SER A 310 -26.14 16.70 4.49
C SER A 310 -27.02 15.49 4.81
N TRP A 311 -27.38 14.67 3.81
CA TRP A 311 -28.19 13.46 4.01
C TRP A 311 -27.50 12.42 4.90
N ARG A 312 -26.19 12.22 4.70
CA ARG A 312 -25.35 11.35 5.53
C ARG A 312 -25.33 11.83 6.99
N ASP A 313 -25.15 13.13 7.18
CA ASP A 313 -25.03 13.73 8.51
C ASP A 313 -26.38 13.69 9.27
N TYR A 314 -27.52 13.72 8.56
CA TYR A 314 -28.86 13.59 9.16
C TYR A 314 -29.31 12.14 9.46
N LEU A 315 -29.09 11.18 8.56
CA LEU A 315 -29.72 9.85 8.66
C LEU A 315 -28.92 8.82 9.44
N ALA A 316 -27.59 8.89 9.42
CA ALA A 316 -26.78 7.89 10.09
C ALA A 316 -27.05 7.76 11.61
N PRO A 317 -27.26 8.86 12.37
CA PRO A 317 -27.67 8.80 13.77
C PRO A 317 -29.05 8.17 13.98
N MET A 318 -29.99 8.37 13.05
CA MET A 318 -31.35 7.87 13.13
C MET A 318 -31.41 6.34 12.99
N VAL A 319 -30.58 5.78 12.10
CA VAL A 319 -30.38 4.32 11.96
C VAL A 319 -29.74 3.72 13.22
N LEU A 320 -28.80 4.41 13.86
CA LEU A 320 -28.14 3.94 15.09
C LEU A 320 -29.04 3.99 16.32
N PHE A 321 -29.95 4.96 16.38
CA PHE A 321 -30.98 5.05 17.42
C PHE A 321 -31.92 3.84 17.37
N CYS A 322 -32.32 3.39 16.18
CA CYS A 322 -33.14 2.19 15.99
C CYS A 322 -32.40 0.87 16.30
N VAL A 323 -31.07 0.84 16.24
CA VAL A 323 -30.24 -0.37 16.47
C VAL A 323 -29.65 -0.41 17.89
N GLY A 324 -30.04 0.49 18.79
CA GLY A 324 -29.69 0.43 20.21
C GLY A 324 -28.21 0.69 20.53
N ARG A 325 -27.38 1.11 19.57
CA ARG A 325 -25.97 1.46 19.80
C ARG A 325 -25.81 2.94 20.12
N ARG A 326 -26.05 3.34 21.37
CA ARG A 326 -25.64 4.66 21.86
C ARG A 326 -24.12 4.68 22.11
N LYS A 327 -23.29 4.93 21.08
CA LYS A 327 -22.01 5.70 21.15
C LYS A 327 -20.93 5.40 20.08
N GLU A 328 -21.07 4.45 19.17
CA GLU A 328 -19.90 4.01 18.35
C GLU A 328 -20.02 4.24 16.83
N TRP A 329 -20.58 5.37 16.39
CA TRP A 329 -20.53 5.71 14.97
C TRP A 329 -20.48 7.22 14.75
N LEU A 330 -19.48 7.88 15.32
CA LEU A 330 -18.87 8.97 14.56
C LEU A 330 -17.66 8.34 13.90
N PRO A 331 -17.69 8.08 12.58
CA PRO A 331 -16.44 7.86 11.87
C PRO A 331 -15.60 9.10 12.17
N ASN A 332 -14.44 8.92 12.81
CA ASN A 332 -13.38 9.92 12.85
C ASN A 332 -12.85 10.13 11.42
N GLU A 333 -13.70 10.46 10.44
CA GLU A 333 -13.24 10.86 9.10
C GLU A 333 -12.65 12.27 9.10
N THR A 334 -12.88 13.06 10.15
CA THR A 334 -12.11 14.28 10.48
C THR A 334 -10.65 13.97 10.84
N SER A 335 -10.30 12.73 11.19
CA SER A 335 -8.90 12.29 11.36
C SER A 335 -8.12 12.12 10.04
N ARG A 336 -8.79 12.26 8.88
CA ARG A 336 -8.14 12.21 7.56
C ARG A 336 -7.55 13.53 7.10
N PHE A 337 -7.68 14.60 7.87
CA PHE A 337 -6.86 15.80 7.73
C PHE A 337 -6.04 15.91 9.01
N PRO A 338 -4.72 16.16 8.94
CA PRO A 338 -3.95 16.41 10.17
C PRO A 338 -4.73 17.47 10.93
N SER A 339 -5.11 17.12 12.15
CA SER A 339 -5.95 17.94 13.01
C SER A 339 -5.56 19.41 12.87
N TYR A 340 -6.51 20.24 12.46
CA TYR A 340 -6.52 21.65 12.83
C TYR A 340 -6.65 21.73 14.36
N ARG A 341 -5.63 21.25 15.08
CA ARG A 341 -5.37 21.75 16.42
C ARG A 341 -4.93 23.17 16.18
N VAL A 342 -5.85 24.09 16.47
CA VAL A 342 -5.49 25.46 16.78
C VAL A 342 -4.32 25.39 17.76
N ILE A 343 -3.16 25.80 17.26
CA ILE A 343 -1.90 25.89 17.95
C ILE A 343 -2.10 26.93 19.04
N ASN A 344 -2.44 26.47 20.25
CA ASN A 344 -2.60 27.34 21.41
C ASN A 344 -1.32 27.42 22.25
N ASN A 345 -0.15 27.24 21.63
CA ASN A 345 1.17 27.59 22.17
C ASN A 345 2.13 27.75 20.99
N GLY A 346 2.60 28.99 20.79
CA GLY A 346 3.16 29.49 19.54
C GLY A 346 4.28 28.66 18.91
N TYR A 347 4.08 28.29 17.64
CA TYR A 347 5.09 28.16 16.59
C TYR A 347 4.41 28.50 15.26
N LEU A 348 4.78 29.63 14.66
CA LEU A 348 4.27 30.11 13.38
C LEU A 348 4.81 29.23 12.23
N LEU A 349 3.91 28.68 11.42
CA LEU A 349 4.23 28.17 10.08
C LEU A 349 4.58 29.39 9.20
N ASN A 350 5.88 29.70 9.09
CA ASN A 350 6.35 30.71 8.14
C ASN A 350 6.34 30.13 6.73
N VAL A 351 5.28 30.46 5.97
CA VAL A 351 5.20 30.26 4.52
C VAL A 351 5.29 31.65 3.88
N GLU A 352 6.50 32.11 3.53
CA GLU A 352 6.67 33.31 2.71
C GLU A 352 6.87 32.96 1.22
N LYS A 353 5.91 33.48 0.43
CA LYS A 353 5.86 33.84 -1.00
C LYS A 353 6.81 33.14 -2.00
N VAL A 354 6.19 32.33 -2.86
CA VAL A 354 6.72 31.86 -4.15
C VAL A 354 6.34 32.86 -5.25
N SER A 355 7.32 33.51 -5.88
CA SER A 355 7.16 34.21 -7.16
C SER A 355 7.83 33.42 -8.30
N SER A 356 7.29 33.55 -9.50
CA SER A 356 7.62 32.79 -10.71
C SER A 356 8.88 33.26 -11.46
N ARG A 357 9.56 32.29 -12.11
CA ARG A 357 10.68 32.35 -13.11
C ARG A 357 12.13 32.19 -12.54
N PRO A 358 13.19 32.04 -13.39
CA PRO A 358 13.73 30.77 -13.90
C PRO A 358 15.19 30.49 -13.44
N GLY A 359 15.52 29.24 -13.09
CA GLY A 359 16.90 28.73 -12.89
C GLY A 359 17.63 29.23 -11.60
N PRO A 360 18.36 28.39 -10.85
CA PRO A 360 18.61 28.67 -9.44
C PRO A 360 19.86 29.52 -9.20
N LYS A 361 19.67 30.71 -8.62
CA LYS A 361 20.50 31.19 -7.50
C LYS A 361 19.72 30.91 -6.22
N LEU A 362 20.10 29.86 -5.50
CA LEU A 362 19.43 29.38 -4.29
C LEU A 362 20.00 30.13 -3.09
N GLY A 363 19.17 30.94 -2.42
CA GLY A 363 19.50 31.60 -1.17
C GLY A 363 18.49 31.22 -0.09
N GLY A 364 18.92 30.47 0.93
CA GLY A 364 18.28 30.35 2.26
C GLY A 364 16.82 29.87 2.35
N ARG A 365 16.18 29.44 1.26
CA ARG A 365 14.76 29.02 1.24
C ARG A 365 14.56 27.59 1.76
N SER A 366 13.34 27.31 2.22
CA SER A 366 12.86 25.95 2.46
C SER A 366 13.01 25.08 1.20
N LEU A 367 13.41 23.82 1.40
CA LEU A 367 13.54 22.83 0.32
C LEU A 367 12.36 21.87 0.37
N ASN A 368 11.83 21.54 -0.81
CA ASN A 368 10.94 20.41 -1.00
C ASN A 368 11.78 19.18 -1.37
N ILE A 369 11.83 18.22 -0.46
CA ILE A 369 12.70 17.05 -0.51
C ILE A 369 11.87 15.80 -0.78
N LEU A 370 12.27 15.05 -1.81
CA LEU A 370 11.74 13.72 -2.10
C LEU A 370 12.75 12.66 -1.64
N LEU A 371 12.34 11.74 -0.78
CA LEU A 371 13.15 10.60 -0.36
C LEU A 371 12.59 9.32 -0.99
N ILE A 372 13.43 8.54 -1.67
CA ILE A 372 13.02 7.33 -2.40
C ILE A 372 13.80 6.11 -1.89
N ASP A 373 13.08 5.06 -1.48
CA ASP A 373 13.64 3.72 -1.26
C ASP A 373 13.54 2.98 -2.60
N ALA A 374 14.65 2.93 -3.34
CA ALA A 374 14.68 2.36 -4.69
C ALA A 374 14.65 0.83 -4.62
N GLN A 375 13.45 0.30 -4.49
CA GLN A 375 13.16 -1.12 -4.47
C GLN A 375 12.00 -1.44 -5.40
N PRO A 376 11.98 -2.64 -6.00
CA PRO A 376 10.82 -3.10 -6.74
C PRO A 376 9.64 -3.41 -5.81
N ARG A 377 8.43 -3.36 -6.40
CA ARG A 377 7.16 -3.73 -5.76
C ARG A 377 7.28 -5.07 -5.02
N ALA A 378 6.88 -5.07 -3.75
CA ALA A 378 6.88 -6.26 -2.90
C ALA A 378 5.52 -6.96 -2.91
N LEU A 379 5.53 -8.27 -2.62
CA LEU A 379 4.32 -9.03 -2.37
C LEU A 379 3.60 -8.50 -1.12
N PRO A 380 2.25 -8.55 -1.04
CA PRO A 380 1.51 -7.95 0.07
C PRO A 380 1.97 -8.40 1.47
N PHE A 381 2.37 -9.66 1.61
CA PHE A 381 2.80 -10.26 2.89
C PHE A 381 4.27 -10.01 3.25
N THR A 382 5.02 -9.23 2.46
CA THR A 382 6.41 -8.85 2.75
C THR A 382 6.60 -7.34 2.91
N LYS A 383 5.51 -6.56 2.94
CA LYS A 383 5.53 -5.11 3.10
C LYS A 383 5.63 -4.71 4.57
N PHE A 384 6.85 -4.62 5.11
CA PHE A 384 7.11 -4.09 6.46
C PHE A 384 7.60 -2.63 6.38
N ARG A 385 7.25 -1.82 7.39
CA ARG A 385 7.77 -0.45 7.53
C ARG A 385 9.27 -0.49 7.85
N THR A 386 10.07 0.33 7.18
CA THR A 386 11.51 0.49 7.47
C THR A 386 11.78 1.77 8.24
N LEU A 387 12.98 1.87 8.84
CA LEU A 387 13.40 3.05 9.59
C LEU A 387 14.30 4.00 8.81
N THR A 388 14.99 3.53 7.75
CA THR A 388 16.02 4.31 7.05
C THR A 388 15.55 5.70 6.63
N LEU A 389 14.56 5.81 5.73
CA LEU A 389 14.06 7.12 5.28
C LEU A 389 13.23 7.88 6.33
N PRO A 390 12.39 7.22 7.15
CA PRO A 390 11.71 7.90 8.26
C PRO A 390 12.66 8.55 9.27
N ARG A 391 13.84 7.96 9.53
CA ARG A 391 14.89 8.56 10.35
C ARG A 391 15.53 9.77 9.68
N VAL A 392 15.87 9.68 8.40
CA VAL A 392 16.36 10.83 7.61
C VAL A 392 15.33 11.97 7.63
N ALA A 393 14.05 11.65 7.45
CA ALA A 393 12.96 12.62 7.53
C ALA A 393 12.79 13.21 8.94
N GLY A 394 13.04 12.42 10.00
CA GLY A 394 13.04 12.90 11.39
C GLY A 394 14.23 13.83 11.69
N ALA A 395 15.41 13.53 11.15
CA ALA A 395 16.61 14.37 11.23
C ALA A 395 16.54 15.63 10.34
N THR A 396 15.57 15.70 9.43
CA THR A 396 15.45 16.84 8.51
C THR A 396 14.93 18.07 9.27
N PRO A 397 15.61 19.23 9.20
CA PRO A 397 15.15 20.44 9.89
C PRO A 397 13.71 20.82 9.51
N GLY A 398 12.89 21.18 10.50
CA GLY A 398 11.44 21.38 10.32
C GLY A 398 11.02 22.48 9.34
N LYS A 399 11.97 23.32 8.88
CA LYS A 399 11.75 24.28 7.81
C LYS A 399 11.57 23.62 6.43
N HIS A 400 12.05 22.40 6.22
CA HIS A 400 11.96 21.69 4.94
C HIS A 400 10.72 20.80 4.86
N ASN A 401 10.21 20.61 3.65
CA ASN A 401 9.11 19.68 3.40
C ASN A 401 9.68 18.35 2.89
N VAL A 402 9.23 17.23 3.46
CA VAL A 402 9.71 15.89 3.09
C VAL A 402 8.54 15.03 2.64
N ARG A 403 8.73 14.32 1.52
CA ARG A 403 7.88 13.19 1.09
C ARG A 403 8.73 11.94 0.97
N ILE A 404 8.21 10.80 1.40
CA ILE A 404 8.85 9.49 1.21
C ILE A 404 8.07 8.71 0.14
N ILE A 405 8.79 8.02 -0.75
CA ILE A 405 8.26 6.98 -1.63
C ILE A 405 8.98 5.68 -1.29
N ASP A 406 8.24 4.71 -0.77
CA ASP A 406 8.74 3.34 -0.61
C ASP A 406 8.41 2.51 -1.86
N GLY A 407 9.40 2.20 -2.69
CA GLY A 407 9.20 1.46 -3.94
C GLY A 407 8.60 0.05 -3.77
N ARG A 408 8.65 -0.52 -2.56
CA ARG A 408 7.99 -1.81 -2.26
C ARG A 408 6.48 -1.67 -2.21
N VAL A 409 5.96 -0.49 -1.88
CA VAL A 409 4.55 -0.22 -1.63
C VAL A 409 3.94 0.64 -2.72
N GLU A 410 4.64 1.72 -3.08
CA GLU A 410 4.20 2.74 -4.03
C GLU A 410 4.89 2.57 -5.38
N LYS A 411 4.35 3.23 -6.41
CA LYS A 411 5.02 3.30 -7.71
C LYS A 411 6.04 4.45 -7.66
N ILE A 412 7.26 4.21 -8.11
CA ILE A 412 8.30 5.24 -8.14
C ILE A 412 8.06 6.16 -9.34
N GLU A 413 7.41 7.29 -9.08
CA GLU A 413 7.24 8.39 -10.04
C GLU A 413 7.73 9.68 -9.38
N ILE A 414 8.46 10.50 -10.13
CA ILE A 414 8.98 11.79 -9.66
C ILE A 414 8.08 12.88 -10.26
N PRO A 415 7.22 13.53 -9.45
CA PRO A 415 6.39 14.64 -9.93
C PRO A 415 7.25 15.82 -10.39
N SER A 416 7.06 16.25 -11.65
CA SER A 416 7.80 17.36 -12.23
C SER A 416 7.50 18.69 -11.53
N GLY A 417 8.54 19.47 -11.22
CA GLY A 417 8.43 20.85 -10.71
C GLY A 417 7.98 20.98 -9.24
N MET A 418 7.90 19.88 -8.49
CA MET A 418 7.44 19.89 -7.10
C MET A 418 8.56 19.84 -6.06
N PHE A 419 9.75 19.36 -6.44
CA PHE A 419 10.85 19.07 -5.53
C PHE A 419 12.12 19.77 -5.97
N ASP A 420 12.92 20.18 -5.00
CA ASP A 420 14.22 20.83 -5.20
C ASP A 420 15.37 19.81 -5.11
N LEU A 421 15.19 18.77 -4.28
CA LEU A 421 16.17 17.72 -4.02
C LEU A 421 15.50 16.35 -3.97
N VAL A 422 16.15 15.34 -4.53
CA VAL A 422 15.79 13.93 -4.36
C VAL A 422 16.94 13.15 -3.70
N GLY A 423 16.64 12.53 -2.55
CA GLY A 423 17.51 11.58 -1.87
C GLY A 423 17.09 10.16 -2.18
N ILE A 424 17.99 9.31 -2.66
CA ILE A 424 17.69 7.92 -3.03
C ILE A 424 18.56 6.97 -2.20
N THR A 425 17.92 6.06 -1.47
CA THR A 425 18.59 4.94 -0.80
C THR A 425 18.38 3.65 -1.58
N PHE A 426 19.42 2.82 -1.65
CA PHE A 426 19.39 1.55 -2.38
C PHE A 426 20.46 0.56 -1.91
N SER A 427 20.13 -0.73 -2.07
CA SER A 427 21.08 -1.84 -1.93
C SER A 427 21.79 -2.14 -3.26
N THR A 428 22.88 -2.89 -3.21
CA THR A 428 23.70 -3.21 -4.40
C THR A 428 22.88 -3.75 -5.56
N ASN A 429 22.01 -4.72 -5.32
CA ASN A 429 21.18 -5.30 -6.38
C ASN A 429 20.15 -4.35 -7.00
N ASN A 430 19.83 -3.25 -6.32
CA ASN A 430 18.92 -2.24 -6.81
C ASN A 430 19.65 -1.00 -7.35
N ALA A 431 20.99 -0.95 -7.33
CA ALA A 431 21.77 0.15 -7.88
C ALA A 431 21.41 0.46 -9.35
N PRO A 432 21.24 -0.53 -10.27
CA PRO A 432 20.82 -0.25 -11.64
C PRO A 432 19.45 0.47 -11.72
N MET A 433 18.52 0.15 -10.82
CA MET A 433 17.23 0.84 -10.74
C MET A 433 17.40 2.28 -10.24
N ALA A 434 18.22 2.48 -9.21
CA ALA A 434 18.51 3.82 -8.70
C ALA A 434 19.16 4.72 -9.77
N TYR A 435 20.06 4.16 -10.58
CA TYR A 435 20.71 4.88 -11.70
C TYR A 435 19.72 5.28 -12.79
N GLU A 436 18.71 4.45 -13.07
CA GLU A 436 17.62 4.83 -13.99
C GLU A 436 16.67 5.88 -13.39
N ILE A 437 16.39 5.82 -12.09
CA ILE A 437 15.59 6.84 -11.39
C ILE A 437 16.31 8.19 -11.40
N VAL A 438 17.60 8.23 -11.08
CA VAL A 438 18.37 9.48 -11.03
C VAL A 438 18.50 10.12 -12.41
N LYS A 439 18.68 9.31 -13.46
CA LYS A 439 18.69 9.78 -14.87
C LYS A 439 17.39 10.50 -15.24
N LYS A 440 16.24 10.04 -14.74
CA LYS A 440 14.95 10.71 -14.93
C LYS A 440 14.84 11.98 -14.08
N ALA A 441 15.29 11.93 -12.82
CA ALA A 441 15.28 13.08 -11.91
C ALA A 441 16.13 14.27 -12.42
N LYS A 442 17.28 13.98 -13.03
CA LYS A 442 18.15 15.01 -13.61
C LYS A 442 17.51 15.73 -14.79
N LYS A 443 16.70 15.03 -15.61
CA LYS A 443 15.96 15.65 -16.72
C LYS A 443 14.93 16.68 -16.26
N THR A 444 14.48 16.60 -15.01
CA THR A 444 13.54 17.54 -14.40
C THR A 444 14.23 18.65 -13.61
N GLY A 445 15.57 18.67 -13.56
CA GLY A 445 16.37 19.71 -12.90
C GLY A 445 16.50 19.57 -11.38
N LEU A 446 16.21 18.40 -10.81
CA LEU A 446 16.37 18.15 -9.37
C LEU A 446 17.84 17.97 -9.00
N LEU A 447 18.23 18.45 -7.81
CA LEU A 447 19.48 18.02 -7.17
C LEU A 447 19.34 16.57 -6.72
N THR A 448 20.35 15.76 -7.00
CA THR A 448 20.30 14.31 -6.77
C THR A 448 21.34 13.86 -5.75
N VAL A 449 20.87 13.16 -4.71
CA VAL A 449 21.69 12.69 -3.60
C VAL A 449 21.50 11.19 -3.42
N ALA A 450 22.60 10.44 -3.34
CA ALA A 450 22.58 9.03 -3.00
C ALA A 450 22.93 8.81 -1.52
N GLY A 451 22.32 7.80 -0.91
CA GLY A 451 22.66 7.30 0.41
C GLY A 451 22.40 5.80 0.54
N GLY A 452 22.64 5.24 1.73
CA GLY A 452 22.42 3.83 2.01
C GLY A 452 23.64 2.94 1.76
N THR A 453 23.40 1.63 1.75
CA THR A 453 24.47 0.62 1.85
C THR A 453 25.42 0.63 0.65
N HIS A 454 24.87 0.69 -0.57
CA HIS A 454 25.68 0.67 -1.79
C HIS A 454 26.44 1.97 -2.00
N ALA A 455 25.76 3.10 -1.76
CA ALA A 455 26.36 4.43 -1.85
C ALA A 455 27.53 4.64 -0.87
N THR A 456 27.46 4.00 0.29
CA THR A 456 28.56 3.99 1.27
C THR A 456 29.73 3.11 0.81
N ALA A 457 29.43 1.99 0.15
CA ALA A 457 30.43 0.98 -0.23
C ALA A 457 31.26 1.35 -1.47
N VAL A 458 30.64 2.02 -2.47
CA VAL A 458 31.28 2.42 -3.74
C VAL A 458 30.91 3.86 -4.13
N PRO A 459 31.26 4.85 -3.30
CA PRO A 459 30.83 6.23 -3.51
C PRO A 459 31.36 6.84 -4.81
N GLU A 460 32.53 6.43 -5.29
CA GLU A 460 33.13 6.93 -6.53
C GLU A 460 32.27 6.56 -7.76
N GLU A 461 31.81 5.31 -7.85
CA GLU A 461 30.91 4.86 -8.93
C GLU A 461 29.57 5.59 -8.86
N VAL A 462 28.99 5.71 -7.66
CA VAL A 462 27.70 6.38 -7.46
C VAL A 462 27.78 7.85 -7.87
N LEU A 463 28.92 8.50 -7.65
CA LEU A 463 29.17 9.89 -8.04
C LEU A 463 29.26 10.12 -9.56
N GLU A 464 29.37 9.07 -10.37
CA GLU A 464 29.24 9.19 -11.83
C GLU A 464 27.78 9.47 -12.24
N HIS A 465 26.82 9.08 -11.39
CA HIS A 465 25.38 9.21 -11.66
C HIS A 465 24.70 10.32 -10.85
N PHE A 466 25.12 10.53 -9.60
CA PHE A 466 24.51 11.48 -8.65
C PHE A 466 25.32 12.78 -8.52
N ASP A 467 24.67 13.85 -8.07
CA ASP A 467 25.35 15.13 -7.82
C ASP A 467 26.12 15.10 -6.50
N ALA A 468 25.57 14.41 -5.50
CA ALA A 468 26.22 14.17 -4.22
C ALA A 468 25.97 12.77 -3.67
N VAL A 469 26.86 12.32 -2.78
CA VAL A 469 26.72 11.09 -2.00
C VAL A 469 26.88 11.39 -0.51
N LEU A 470 25.96 10.85 0.29
CA LEU A 470 26.08 10.80 1.75
C LEU A 470 26.57 9.40 2.15
N ILE A 471 27.78 9.35 2.70
CA ILE A 471 28.46 8.12 3.09
C ILE A 471 28.23 7.88 4.58
N GLY A 472 27.71 6.70 4.92
CA GLY A 472 27.38 6.32 6.29
C GLY A 472 25.99 6.82 6.71
N GLU A 473 25.91 7.32 7.94
CA GLU A 473 24.65 7.69 8.59
C GLU A 473 24.26 9.13 8.30
N ALA A 474 22.96 9.38 8.10
CA ALA A 474 22.46 10.71 7.78
C ALA A 474 22.45 11.65 8.99
N GLU A 475 22.15 11.11 10.19
CA GLU A 475 22.16 11.88 11.43
C GLU A 475 23.57 12.35 11.80
N GLY A 476 23.69 13.24 12.80
CA GLY A 476 24.99 13.68 13.34
C GLY A 476 25.63 14.86 12.60
N GLY A 477 24.90 15.52 11.70
CA GLY A 477 25.32 16.76 11.04
C GLY A 477 25.61 16.62 9.55
N ALA A 478 25.84 15.41 9.02
CA ALA A 478 26.11 15.21 7.59
C ALA A 478 24.92 15.59 6.71
N TRP A 479 23.71 15.14 7.06
CA TRP A 479 22.50 15.47 6.31
C TRP A 479 22.15 16.96 6.42
N GLU A 480 22.27 17.53 7.61
CA GLU A 480 22.00 18.95 7.86
C GLU A 480 22.98 19.85 7.10
N SER A 481 24.26 19.48 7.05
CA SER A 481 25.28 20.19 6.27
C SER A 481 25.01 20.10 4.77
N LEU A 482 24.59 18.93 4.30
CA LEU A 482 24.19 18.71 2.92
C LEU A 482 23.03 19.61 2.52
N LEU A 483 21.97 19.67 3.33
CA LEU A 483 20.82 20.52 3.07
C LEU A 483 21.20 22.01 3.08
N LYS A 484 22.06 22.43 4.02
CA LYS A 484 22.56 23.81 4.07
C LYS A 484 23.33 24.20 2.80
N ASP A 485 24.19 23.33 2.31
CA ASP A 485 24.92 23.57 1.07
C ASP A 485 23.98 23.55 -0.16
N ALA A 486 22.96 22.69 -0.16
CA ALA A 486 21.92 22.67 -1.19
C ALA A 486 21.12 23.98 -1.23
N GLU A 487 20.77 24.54 -0.06
CA GLU A 487 20.08 25.84 0.06
C GLU A 487 20.88 27.01 -0.51
N LEU A 488 22.22 26.93 -0.45
CA LEU A 488 23.14 27.95 -0.94
C LEU A 488 23.55 27.74 -2.40
N GLY A 489 23.07 26.67 -3.04
CA GLY A 489 23.51 26.28 -4.38
C GLY A 489 24.99 25.85 -4.44
N SER A 490 25.57 25.47 -3.30
CA SER A 490 26.97 25.09 -3.14
C SER A 490 27.15 23.62 -2.75
N LEU A 491 26.27 22.75 -3.27
CA LEU A 491 26.26 21.32 -2.97
C LEU A 491 27.62 20.69 -3.32
N LYS A 492 28.25 20.05 -2.33
CA LYS A 492 29.50 19.30 -2.48
C LYS A 492 29.20 17.90 -3.01
N ARG A 493 30.21 17.26 -3.58
CA ARG A 493 30.07 15.89 -4.06
C ARG A 493 29.97 14.86 -2.94
N VAL A 494 30.66 15.05 -1.81
CA VAL A 494 30.73 14.05 -0.74
C VAL A 494 30.36 14.66 0.60
N TYR A 495 29.47 13.97 1.31
CA TYR A 495 29.10 14.23 2.71
C TYR A 495 29.34 12.99 3.55
N ARG A 496 29.89 13.17 4.74
CA ARG A 496 30.08 12.12 5.75
C ARG A 496 30.24 12.76 7.12
N ASN A 497 29.87 12.05 8.17
CA ASN A 497 30.22 12.45 9.52
C ASN A 497 31.71 12.21 9.78
N ALA A 498 32.32 13.05 10.62
CA ALA A 498 33.69 12.84 11.08
C ALA A 498 33.78 11.62 11.99
N GLU A 499 32.79 11.45 12.87
CA GLU A 499 32.64 10.33 13.79
C GLU A 499 31.23 9.74 13.68
N PRO A 500 31.03 8.46 14.04
CA PRO A 500 29.69 7.88 14.10
C PRO A 500 28.77 8.69 15.03
N PRO A 501 27.55 9.06 14.59
CA PRO A 501 26.59 9.81 15.41
C PRO A 501 26.30 9.18 16.77
N ASP A 502 26.05 10.03 17.76
CA ASP A 502 25.46 9.60 19.03
C ASP A 502 24.02 9.12 18.80
N LEU A 503 23.62 8.06 19.49
CA LEU A 503 22.27 7.50 19.38
C LEU A 503 21.31 7.99 20.48
N ARG A 504 21.78 8.88 21.37
CA ARG A 504 20.93 9.57 22.36
C ARG A 504 20.12 10.69 21.71
N ASN A 505 18.90 10.91 22.18
CA ASN A 505 18.02 12.01 21.76
C ASN A 505 17.79 12.08 20.24
N LEU A 506 17.79 10.93 19.55
CA LEU A 506 17.48 10.89 18.13
C LEU A 506 16.07 11.39 17.87
N ALA A 507 15.90 12.21 16.84
CA ALA A 507 14.58 12.63 16.40
C ALA A 507 13.69 11.39 16.11
N PRO A 508 12.41 11.39 16.54
CA PRO A 508 11.51 10.29 16.25
C PRO A 508 11.39 10.05 14.74
N PRO A 509 11.37 8.77 14.29
CA PRO A 509 11.21 8.47 12.87
C PRO A 509 9.83 8.93 12.39
N ARG A 510 9.78 9.61 11.24
CA ARG A 510 8.54 10.11 10.61
C ARG A 510 7.79 9.01 9.87
N LEU A 511 7.35 7.98 10.60
CA LEU A 511 6.57 6.85 10.06
C LEU A 511 5.21 7.30 9.49
N ASP A 512 4.74 8.49 9.86
CA ASP A 512 3.55 9.14 9.31
C ASP A 512 3.69 9.52 7.82
N LEU A 513 4.92 9.57 7.30
CA LEU A 513 5.21 9.83 5.89
C LEU A 513 5.25 8.54 5.04
N LEU A 514 5.06 7.36 5.64
CA LEU A 514 4.96 6.11 4.89
C LEU A 514 3.51 5.89 4.46
N HIS A 515 3.27 5.92 3.15
CA HIS A 515 1.94 5.77 2.58
C HIS A 515 1.70 4.35 2.04
N GLY A 516 0.45 3.89 2.11
CA GLY A 516 0.03 2.57 1.61
C GLY A 516 -0.15 1.48 2.68
N LEU A 517 -0.31 0.24 2.22
CA LEU A 517 -0.62 -0.90 3.08
C LEU A 517 0.67 -1.61 3.51
N TYR A 518 0.96 -1.50 4.80
CA TYR A 518 2.03 -2.25 5.47
C TYR A 518 1.44 -3.32 6.39
N LEU A 519 2.23 -4.36 6.66
CA LEU A 519 1.96 -5.28 7.76
C LEU A 519 1.89 -4.49 9.08
N PRO A 520 1.02 -4.88 10.03
CA PRO A 520 0.88 -4.22 11.32
C PRO A 520 2.05 -4.61 12.24
N ILE A 521 3.28 -4.32 11.81
CA ILE A 521 4.53 -4.52 12.55
C ILE A 521 5.17 -3.14 12.69
N TYR A 522 5.50 -2.76 13.92
CA TYR A 522 6.12 -1.47 14.22
C TYR A 522 7.63 -1.64 14.31
N PRO A 523 8.41 -0.92 13.50
CA PRO A 523 9.86 -1.05 13.53
C PRO A 523 10.44 -0.21 14.66
N VAL A 524 11.40 -0.78 15.40
CA VAL A 524 12.16 -0.12 16.46
C VAL A 524 13.64 -0.42 16.24
N GLU A 525 14.50 0.44 16.75
CA GLU A 525 15.95 0.29 16.72
C GLU A 525 16.48 0.60 18.12
N ALA A 526 17.31 -0.28 18.67
CA ALA A 526 17.92 -0.10 20.00
C ALA A 526 19.45 0.07 19.94
N THR A 527 20.07 -0.39 18.86
CA THR A 527 21.51 -0.50 18.66
C THR A 527 21.83 -0.31 17.17
N ARG A 528 23.06 0.12 16.87
CA ARG A 528 23.60 0.16 15.50
C ARG A 528 25.00 -0.44 15.45
N GLY A 529 25.27 -1.19 14.39
CA GLY A 529 26.53 -1.91 14.19
C GLY A 529 26.58 -3.28 14.86
N CYS A 530 27.73 -3.93 14.77
CA CYS A 530 27.98 -5.25 15.35
C CYS A 530 29.45 -5.35 15.76
N PRO A 531 29.77 -5.93 16.94
CA PRO A 531 31.17 -6.10 17.36
C PRO A 531 31.92 -7.17 16.56
N ASN A 532 31.19 -8.05 15.85
CA ASN A 532 31.79 -9.09 15.02
C ASN A 532 32.30 -8.52 13.68
N CYS A 533 33.32 -9.15 13.13
CA CYS A 533 34.09 -8.61 12.01
C CYS A 533 34.05 -9.51 10.76
N CYS A 534 32.93 -10.20 10.51
CA CYS A 534 32.81 -11.16 9.41
C CYS A 534 33.16 -10.53 8.04
N SER A 535 34.05 -11.15 7.26
CA SER A 535 34.67 -10.53 6.08
C SER A 535 33.70 -10.22 4.92
N TYR A 536 32.57 -10.93 4.87
CA TYR A 536 31.51 -10.78 3.86
C TYR A 536 30.46 -9.72 4.21
N CYS A 537 30.42 -9.25 5.47
CA CYS A 537 29.33 -8.42 5.97
C CYS A 537 29.57 -6.94 5.66
N PHE A 538 28.61 -6.29 5.00
CA PHE A 538 28.68 -4.86 4.71
C PHE A 538 28.41 -3.96 5.94
N ASN A 539 27.82 -4.51 7.01
CA ASN A 539 27.37 -3.73 8.16
C ASN A 539 28.48 -2.86 8.76
N ARG A 540 29.69 -3.41 8.88
CA ARG A 540 30.85 -2.71 9.46
C ARG A 540 31.25 -1.45 8.70
N TYR A 541 31.00 -1.39 7.39
CA TYR A 541 31.34 -0.21 6.57
C TYR A 541 30.35 0.93 6.75
N ILE A 542 29.14 0.62 7.21
CA ILE A 542 28.07 1.60 7.48
C ILE A 542 28.10 2.01 8.95
N HIS A 543 28.29 1.03 9.83
CA HIS A 543 28.31 1.18 11.28
C HIS A 543 29.64 0.62 11.82
N PRO A 544 30.71 1.43 11.86
CA PRO A 544 32.05 0.97 12.22
C PRO A 544 32.16 0.55 13.69
N THR A 545 31.28 1.06 14.55
CA THR A 545 31.26 0.80 15.99
C THR A 545 29.88 0.33 16.44
N TYR A 546 29.84 -0.61 17.37
CA TYR A 546 28.61 -1.02 18.06
C TYR A 546 28.19 0.06 19.08
N ARG A 547 27.03 0.67 18.87
CA ARG A 547 26.48 1.74 19.71
C ARG A 547 25.07 1.38 20.17
N LYS A 548 24.69 1.91 21.33
CA LYS A 548 23.43 1.59 22.03
C LYS A 548 22.65 2.86 22.30
N ARG A 549 21.32 2.79 22.18
CA ARG A 549 20.41 3.84 22.63
C ARG A 549 20.15 3.72 24.13
N PRO A 550 19.72 4.80 24.81
CA PRO A 550 19.19 4.69 26.16
C PRO A 550 17.95 3.79 26.22
N ILE A 551 17.88 2.94 27.24
CA ILE A 551 16.81 1.93 27.37
C ILE A 551 15.43 2.58 27.53
N ASP A 552 15.36 3.68 28.25
CA ASP A 552 14.14 4.47 28.45
C ASP A 552 13.61 5.06 27.15
N GLU A 553 14.48 5.55 26.26
CA GLU A 553 14.09 6.01 24.93
C GLU A 553 13.55 4.87 24.06
N VAL A 554 14.22 3.70 24.08
CA VAL A 554 13.78 2.51 23.33
C VAL A 554 12.43 2.02 23.87
N ALA A 555 12.27 1.95 25.19
CA ALA A 555 11.02 1.57 25.84
C ALA A 555 9.90 2.56 25.51
N ALA A 556 10.19 3.87 25.43
CA ALA A 556 9.23 4.88 25.00
C ALA A 556 8.80 4.71 23.53
N ASP A 557 9.72 4.34 22.64
CA ASP A 557 9.39 4.02 21.24
C ASP A 557 8.47 2.79 21.15
N VAL A 558 8.79 1.73 21.91
CA VAL A 558 7.97 0.51 21.98
C VAL A 558 6.58 0.81 22.58
N ALA A 559 6.50 1.69 23.59
CA ALA A 559 5.25 2.08 24.21
C ALA A 559 4.35 2.88 23.25
N ARG A 560 4.93 3.78 22.44
CA ARG A 560 4.21 4.59 21.43
C ARG A 560 3.79 3.82 20.18
N ALA A 561 4.28 2.60 19.99
CA ALA A 561 4.00 1.79 18.82
C ALA A 561 2.49 1.57 18.62
N ASP A 562 2.01 1.84 17.40
CA ASP A 562 0.62 1.61 16.96
C ASP A 562 0.25 0.13 16.78
N SER A 563 1.21 -0.77 16.99
CA SER A 563 1.03 -2.22 16.91
C SER A 563 1.44 -2.93 18.20
N ARG A 564 0.86 -4.11 18.40
CA ARG A 564 1.34 -5.08 19.38
C ARG A 564 2.58 -5.83 18.92
N HIS A 565 2.82 -5.92 17.61
CA HIS A 565 3.99 -6.57 17.04
C HIS A 565 5.09 -5.55 16.78
N ILE A 566 6.26 -5.79 17.37
CA ILE A 566 7.43 -4.92 17.31
C ILE A 566 8.55 -5.70 16.62
N PHE A 567 9.20 -5.08 15.65
CA PHE A 567 10.39 -5.65 15.02
C PHE A 567 11.60 -4.77 15.30
N PHE A 568 12.58 -5.31 16.01
CA PHE A 568 13.88 -4.68 16.20
C PHE A 568 14.69 -4.83 14.91
N MET A 569 14.96 -3.70 14.26
CA MET A 569 15.69 -3.61 12.99
C MET A 569 17.21 -3.80 13.15
N ASP A 570 17.67 -3.90 14.39
CA ASP A 570 19.05 -4.14 14.80
C ASP A 570 19.66 -5.38 14.13
N ASP A 571 20.93 -5.30 13.73
CA ASP A 571 21.64 -6.45 13.14
C ASP A 571 22.00 -7.52 14.19
N ASN A 572 22.32 -7.09 15.42
CA ASN A 572 22.68 -7.98 16.52
C ASN A 572 22.32 -7.35 17.88
N LEU A 573 21.02 -7.36 18.20
CA LEU A 573 20.50 -6.72 19.43
C LEU A 573 21.12 -7.29 20.72
N CYS A 574 21.45 -8.58 20.70
CA CYS A 574 21.94 -9.33 21.85
C CYS A 574 23.48 -9.39 21.93
N ALA A 575 24.19 -8.54 21.20
CA ALA A 575 25.66 -8.51 21.20
C ALA A 575 26.22 -8.11 22.58
N ASP A 576 25.61 -7.10 23.22
CA ASP A 576 25.87 -6.74 24.61
C ASP A 576 24.78 -7.36 25.50
N ARG A 577 25.13 -8.49 26.14
CA ARG A 577 24.20 -9.27 26.96
C ARG A 577 23.63 -8.46 28.12
N LYS A 578 24.44 -7.61 28.76
CA LYS A 578 23.99 -6.81 29.90
C LYS A 578 22.93 -5.80 29.44
N TYR A 579 23.22 -5.06 28.39
CA TYR A 579 22.26 -4.10 27.82
C TYR A 579 20.97 -4.79 27.37
N ALA A 580 21.07 -5.94 26.68
CA ALA A 580 19.91 -6.67 26.21
C ALA A 580 19.02 -7.18 27.36
N LYS A 581 19.61 -7.69 28.45
CA LYS A 581 18.86 -8.10 29.66
C LYS A 581 18.12 -6.92 30.29
N GLU A 582 18.79 -5.79 30.49
CA GLU A 582 18.19 -4.58 31.04
C GLU A 582 17.06 -4.04 30.14
N LEU A 583 17.27 -4.05 28.81
CA LEU A 583 16.25 -3.67 27.85
C LEU A 583 15.03 -4.60 27.92
N PHE A 584 15.23 -5.92 27.87
CA PHE A 584 14.11 -6.86 27.93
C PHE A 584 13.32 -6.72 29.23
N ALA A 585 13.99 -6.55 30.37
CA ALA A 585 13.33 -6.29 31.65
C ALA A 585 12.44 -5.03 31.59
N ALA A 586 12.92 -3.94 30.98
CA ALA A 586 12.15 -2.71 30.80
C ALA A 586 10.94 -2.89 29.84
N LEU A 587 10.99 -3.85 28.92
CA LEU A 587 9.92 -4.11 27.94
C LEU A 587 8.83 -5.05 28.45
N VAL A 588 9.08 -5.88 29.48
CA VAL A 588 8.10 -6.82 30.06
C VAL A 588 6.75 -6.16 30.37
N PRO A 589 6.67 -4.97 31.02
CA PRO A 589 5.39 -4.36 31.36
C PRO A 589 4.54 -3.94 30.15
N LEU A 590 5.17 -3.75 28.98
CA LEU A 590 4.51 -3.24 27.78
C LEU A 590 3.66 -4.31 27.04
N LYS A 591 3.84 -5.59 27.38
CA LYS A 591 3.06 -6.73 26.85
C LYS A 591 2.98 -6.77 25.32
N LYS A 592 4.09 -6.43 24.66
CA LYS A 592 4.25 -6.47 23.20
C LYS A 592 4.70 -7.86 22.73
N LYS A 593 4.70 -8.08 21.42
CA LYS A 593 5.22 -9.27 20.75
C LYS A 593 6.46 -8.88 19.95
N LEU A 594 7.62 -9.34 20.37
CA LEU A 594 8.90 -8.90 19.83
C LEU A 594 9.41 -9.87 18.76
N TRP A 595 10.04 -9.31 17.74
CA TRP A 595 10.78 -10.00 16.69
C TRP A 595 12.11 -9.30 16.52
N MET A 596 13.20 -10.04 16.37
CA MET A 596 14.54 -9.44 16.34
C MET A 596 15.55 -10.30 15.59
N GLN A 597 16.73 -9.74 15.36
CA GLN A 597 17.90 -10.47 14.89
C GLN A 597 18.95 -10.55 15.99
N MET A 598 19.67 -11.67 16.05
CA MET A 598 20.75 -11.89 17.01
C MET A 598 21.79 -12.88 16.50
N GLU A 599 22.99 -12.85 17.06
CA GLU A 599 23.92 -13.98 16.93
C GLU A 599 23.43 -15.21 17.69
N LEU A 600 23.58 -16.40 17.12
CA LEU A 600 23.07 -17.63 17.75
C LEU A 600 23.78 -17.91 19.10
N ARG A 601 25.06 -17.54 19.23
CA ARG A 601 25.85 -17.73 20.46
C ARG A 601 25.24 -17.04 21.68
N SER A 602 24.45 -15.97 21.53
CA SER A 602 23.79 -15.36 22.69
C SER A 602 22.70 -16.26 23.31
N ALA A 603 22.30 -17.35 22.64
CA ALA A 603 21.43 -18.37 23.22
C ALA A 603 22.11 -19.24 24.29
N GLU A 604 23.44 -19.18 24.44
CA GLU A 604 24.16 -19.84 25.54
C GLU A 604 23.88 -19.18 26.91
N ASP A 605 23.38 -17.94 26.92
CA ASP A 605 22.95 -17.25 28.13
C ASP A 605 21.45 -17.49 28.35
N GLU A 606 21.11 -18.54 29.09
CA GLU A 606 19.72 -18.96 29.30
C GLU A 606 18.90 -17.88 30.04
N GLU A 607 19.53 -17.07 30.90
CA GLU A 607 18.86 -15.93 31.54
C GLU A 607 18.45 -14.87 30.51
N LEU A 608 19.32 -14.56 29.54
CA LEU A 608 19.00 -13.64 28.45
C LEU A 608 17.82 -14.17 27.62
N VAL A 609 17.82 -15.46 27.29
CA VAL A 609 16.74 -16.11 26.53
C VAL A 609 15.41 -16.06 27.31
N ARG A 610 15.45 -16.37 28.61
CA ARG A 610 14.28 -16.28 29.50
C ARG A 610 13.71 -14.86 29.54
N LEU A 611 14.57 -13.85 29.75
CA LEU A 611 14.14 -12.45 29.78
C LEU A 611 13.56 -11.99 28.43
N ALA A 612 14.15 -12.42 27.30
CA ALA A 612 13.60 -12.14 25.98
C ALA A 612 12.19 -12.74 25.81
N ALA A 613 11.99 -13.99 26.26
CA ALA A 613 10.69 -14.66 26.21
C ALA A 613 9.64 -13.94 27.09
N GLU A 614 10.02 -13.54 28.31
CA GLU A 614 9.19 -12.76 29.24
C GLU A 614 8.81 -11.38 28.70
N ALA A 615 9.75 -10.71 28.02
CA ALA A 615 9.51 -9.47 27.30
C ALA A 615 8.56 -9.62 26.09
N GLY A 616 8.23 -10.88 25.74
CA GLY A 616 7.28 -11.21 24.68
C GLY A 616 7.92 -11.53 23.35
N CYS A 617 9.21 -11.87 23.28
CA CYS A 617 9.85 -12.36 22.06
C CYS A 617 9.11 -13.58 21.51
N LYS A 618 8.76 -13.52 20.22
CA LYS A 618 8.07 -14.60 19.49
C LYS A 618 8.94 -15.24 18.42
N GLY A 619 9.97 -14.55 17.95
CA GLY A 619 10.91 -15.16 17.04
C GLY A 619 12.16 -14.34 16.83
N VAL A 620 13.23 -15.06 16.50
CA VAL A 620 14.54 -14.50 16.18
C VAL A 620 14.98 -14.97 14.80
N PHE A 621 15.69 -14.10 14.10
CA PHE A 621 16.48 -14.50 12.93
C PHE A 621 17.96 -14.55 13.33
N VAL A 622 18.62 -15.68 13.05
CA VAL A 622 20.02 -15.93 13.40
C VAL A 622 20.85 -16.18 12.15
N GLY A 623 22.02 -15.53 12.07
CA GLY A 623 22.98 -15.77 11.00
C GLY A 623 23.83 -17.01 11.30
N LEU A 624 23.45 -18.17 10.74
CA LEU A 624 24.18 -19.44 10.86
C LEU A 624 25.29 -19.53 9.82
N GLU A 625 24.99 -19.10 8.60
CA GLU A 625 25.77 -19.11 7.37
C GLU A 625 26.18 -20.48 6.86
N SER A 626 26.78 -21.33 7.71
CA SER A 626 27.16 -22.69 7.34
C SER A 626 27.18 -23.60 8.56
N ILE A 627 27.02 -24.90 8.32
CA ILE A 627 27.32 -25.96 9.29
C ILE A 627 28.75 -26.49 9.13
N ASN A 628 29.51 -26.01 8.14
CA ASN A 628 30.90 -26.35 7.92
C ASN A 628 31.81 -25.35 8.63
N SER A 629 32.51 -25.81 9.66
CA SER A 629 33.44 -24.98 10.44
C SER A 629 34.56 -24.36 9.60
N ALA A 630 35.03 -25.04 8.53
CA ALA A 630 36.04 -24.48 7.63
C ALA A 630 35.49 -23.26 6.86
N SER A 631 34.22 -23.32 6.45
CA SER A 631 33.53 -22.23 5.76
C SER A 631 33.26 -21.03 6.66
N LEU A 632 32.96 -21.25 7.94
CA LEU A 632 32.84 -20.14 8.89
C LEU A 632 34.19 -19.47 9.17
N LYS A 633 35.26 -20.26 9.27
CA LYS A 633 36.61 -19.73 9.46
C LYS A 633 37.07 -18.88 8.26
N SER A 634 36.74 -19.29 7.04
CA SER A 634 37.14 -18.54 5.83
C SER A 634 36.51 -17.16 5.71
N VAL A 635 35.49 -16.86 6.51
CA VAL A 635 34.82 -15.56 6.53
C VAL A 635 34.80 -14.87 7.89
N ASP A 636 35.77 -15.20 8.75
CA ASP A 636 35.96 -14.60 10.08
C ASP A 636 34.75 -14.74 11.02
N LYS A 637 34.01 -15.85 10.89
CA LYS A 637 32.85 -16.20 11.72
C LYS A 637 33.13 -17.41 12.63
N SER A 638 34.39 -17.65 12.98
CA SER A 638 34.82 -18.80 13.80
C SER A 638 34.35 -18.75 15.27
N PHE A 639 33.72 -17.67 15.70
CA PHE A 639 33.06 -17.58 17.01
C PHE A 639 31.75 -18.37 17.08
N ASN A 640 31.22 -18.81 15.93
CA ASN A 640 30.11 -19.76 15.86
C ASN A 640 30.65 -21.19 15.84
N HIS A 641 30.16 -21.98 16.79
CA HIS A 641 30.53 -23.38 17.00
C HIS A 641 29.42 -24.29 16.47
N THR A 642 29.63 -24.91 15.31
CA THR A 642 28.60 -25.68 14.58
C THR A 642 28.06 -26.86 15.38
N GLU A 643 28.89 -27.45 16.23
CA GLU A 643 28.56 -28.53 17.16
C GLU A 643 27.51 -28.12 18.21
N LYS A 644 27.45 -26.83 18.56
CA LYS A 644 26.50 -26.29 19.54
C LYS A 644 25.18 -25.82 18.93
N TYR A 645 25.07 -25.73 17.60
CA TYR A 645 23.91 -25.14 16.94
C TYR A 645 22.60 -25.79 17.35
N LYS A 646 22.55 -27.13 17.46
CA LYS A 646 21.33 -27.84 17.87
C LYS A 646 20.89 -27.44 19.28
N GLU A 647 21.82 -27.39 20.22
CA GLU A 647 21.55 -27.02 21.62
C GLU A 647 21.12 -25.55 21.75
N GLN A 648 21.80 -24.64 21.04
CA GLN A 648 21.48 -23.21 21.04
C GLN A 648 20.10 -22.94 20.43
N ILE A 649 19.77 -23.59 19.30
CA ILE A 649 18.43 -23.51 18.69
C ILE A 649 17.39 -24.08 19.66
N SER A 650 17.65 -25.24 20.26
CA SER A 650 16.72 -25.88 21.20
C SER A 650 16.47 -25.04 22.46
N THR A 651 17.47 -24.31 22.93
CA THR A 651 17.33 -23.41 24.09
C THR A 651 16.34 -22.27 23.81
N LEU A 652 16.36 -21.69 22.60
CA LEU A 652 15.39 -20.68 22.18
C LEU A 652 13.97 -21.28 22.05
N THR A 653 13.83 -22.45 21.42
CA THR A 653 12.53 -23.08 21.19
C THR A 653 11.87 -23.59 22.47
N ARG A 654 12.65 -24.09 23.45
CA ARG A 654 12.17 -24.44 24.80
C ARG A 654 11.52 -23.25 25.52
N HIS A 655 11.96 -22.03 25.23
CA HIS A 655 11.37 -20.80 25.75
C HIS A 655 10.24 -20.23 24.86
N GLY A 656 9.79 -21.00 23.87
CA GLY A 656 8.69 -20.60 22.97
C GLY A 656 9.08 -19.54 21.93
N ILE A 657 10.37 -19.36 21.66
CA ILE A 657 10.89 -18.44 20.65
C ILE A 657 11.12 -19.21 19.35
N LEU A 658 10.47 -18.77 18.26
CA LEU A 658 10.68 -19.34 16.93
C LEU A 658 12.07 -18.95 16.39
N VAL A 659 12.72 -19.86 15.67
CA VAL A 659 14.08 -19.63 15.16
C VAL A 659 14.09 -19.71 13.63
N GLY A 660 14.35 -18.59 12.97
CA GLY A 660 14.71 -18.54 11.55
C GLY A 660 16.22 -18.45 11.38
N GLY A 661 16.80 -19.18 10.42
CA GLY A 661 18.24 -19.16 10.17
C GLY A 661 18.61 -18.71 8.76
N GLY A 662 19.63 -17.87 8.63
CA GLY A 662 20.29 -17.57 7.36
C GLY A 662 21.40 -18.57 7.05
N LEU A 663 21.47 -19.04 5.81
CA LEU A 663 22.58 -19.85 5.28
C LEU A 663 23.17 -19.19 4.03
N ILE A 664 24.45 -19.46 3.79
CA ILE A 664 25.23 -19.01 2.64
C ILE A 664 25.98 -20.21 2.07
N PHE A 665 25.59 -20.66 0.89
CA PHE A 665 26.27 -21.73 0.15
C PHE A 665 27.29 -21.15 -0.84
N GLY A 666 28.41 -21.87 -0.99
CA GLY A 666 29.49 -21.51 -1.91
C GLY A 666 30.60 -20.70 -1.23
N LEU A 667 30.65 -20.69 0.10
CA LEU A 667 31.76 -20.11 0.85
C LEU A 667 33.05 -20.91 0.60
N ASN A 668 34.20 -20.28 0.81
CA ASN A 668 35.48 -20.99 0.74
C ASN A 668 35.50 -22.08 1.81
N GLY A 669 35.80 -23.32 1.41
CA GLY A 669 35.68 -24.51 2.26
C GLY A 669 34.46 -25.40 1.96
N ASP A 670 33.40 -24.87 1.34
CA ASP A 670 32.24 -25.66 0.91
C ASP A 670 32.62 -26.55 -0.29
N GLY A 671 32.41 -27.86 -0.13
CA GLY A 671 32.33 -28.83 -1.23
C GLY A 671 30.88 -29.27 -1.47
N PRO A 672 30.60 -30.06 -2.53
CA PRO A 672 29.25 -30.55 -2.84
C PRO A 672 28.58 -31.30 -1.66
N GLU A 673 29.38 -31.91 -0.78
CA GLU A 673 28.92 -32.61 0.42
C GLU A 673 28.14 -31.72 1.41
N VAL A 674 28.37 -30.39 1.40
CA VAL A 674 27.76 -29.47 2.38
C VAL A 674 26.23 -29.44 2.25
N PHE A 675 25.69 -29.63 1.05
CA PHE A 675 24.24 -29.57 0.80
C PHE A 675 23.52 -30.73 1.50
N THR A 676 24.03 -31.95 1.33
CA THR A 676 23.48 -33.15 2.00
C THR A 676 23.64 -33.06 3.50
N GLN A 677 24.82 -32.68 3.99
CA GLN A 677 25.08 -32.51 5.43
C GLN A 677 24.13 -31.46 6.05
N THR A 678 23.90 -30.34 5.36
CA THR A 678 23.00 -29.27 5.82
C THR A 678 21.56 -29.76 5.90
N LEU A 679 21.11 -30.51 4.90
CA LEU A 679 19.77 -31.08 4.87
C LEU A 679 19.55 -32.06 6.04
N GLU A 680 20.49 -32.99 6.26
CA GLU A 680 20.44 -33.96 7.36
C GLU A 680 20.46 -33.27 8.73
N PHE A 681 21.32 -32.25 8.89
CA PHE A 681 21.44 -31.48 10.12
C PHE A 681 20.13 -30.80 10.50
N PHE A 682 19.54 -30.04 9.58
CA PHE A 682 18.36 -29.23 9.90
C PHE A 682 17.04 -29.99 9.86
N ASN A 683 16.96 -31.13 9.16
CA ASN A 683 15.80 -32.03 9.24
C ASN A 683 15.59 -32.62 10.64
N THR A 684 16.64 -32.66 11.46
CA THR A 684 16.62 -33.17 12.84
C THR A 684 16.78 -32.07 13.90
N SER A 685 16.63 -30.80 13.51
CA SER A 685 16.77 -29.64 14.41
C SER A 685 15.44 -28.93 14.66
N ASP A 686 15.39 -28.13 15.73
CA ASP A 686 14.20 -27.36 16.10
C ASP A 686 14.00 -26.07 15.26
N ILE A 687 14.73 -25.91 14.15
CA ILE A 687 14.70 -24.69 13.35
C ILE A 687 13.36 -24.47 12.64
N THR A 688 12.71 -23.34 12.86
CA THR A 688 11.38 -23.08 12.29
C THR A 688 11.42 -22.79 10.79
N SER A 689 12.47 -22.11 10.32
CA SER A 689 12.64 -21.80 8.90
C SER A 689 14.10 -21.53 8.55
N LEU A 690 14.45 -21.71 7.27
CA LEU A 690 15.76 -21.37 6.73
C LEU A 690 15.61 -20.43 5.54
N ALA A 691 16.55 -19.50 5.43
CA ALA A 691 16.76 -18.64 4.27
C ALA A 691 18.10 -19.04 3.60
N PRO A 692 18.10 -20.01 2.67
CA PRO A 692 19.31 -20.41 1.97
C PRO A 692 19.65 -19.40 0.87
N ASN A 693 20.80 -18.75 1.00
CA ASN A 693 21.35 -17.85 0.00
C ASN A 693 22.60 -18.46 -0.63
N LEU A 694 22.89 -18.06 -1.86
CA LEU A 694 24.19 -18.23 -2.49
C LEU A 694 25.11 -17.09 -2.06
N VAL A 695 26.41 -17.37 -1.99
CA VAL A 695 27.43 -16.37 -1.64
C VAL A 695 27.40 -15.18 -2.58
N ILE A 696 27.36 -13.97 -2.00
CA ILE A 696 27.44 -12.70 -2.72
C ILE A 696 28.61 -11.88 -2.15
N PRO A 697 29.68 -11.65 -2.92
CA PRO A 697 30.74 -10.75 -2.52
C PRO A 697 30.26 -9.30 -2.71
N TYR A 698 29.74 -8.68 -1.64
CA TYR A 698 29.29 -7.28 -1.74
C TYR A 698 30.47 -6.32 -1.91
N PRO A 699 30.41 -5.34 -2.82
CA PRO A 699 31.44 -4.31 -2.96
C PRO A 699 31.76 -3.63 -1.62
N GLY A 700 33.01 -3.19 -1.47
CA GLY A 700 33.52 -2.63 -0.22
C GLY A 700 33.97 -3.68 0.82
N THR A 701 33.47 -4.92 0.76
CA THR A 701 33.83 -5.97 1.75
C THR A 701 35.22 -6.57 1.52
N ALA A 702 35.79 -7.16 2.58
CA ALA A 702 37.10 -7.84 2.49
C ALA A 702 36.98 -9.11 1.63
N PHE A 703 35.89 -9.85 1.79
CA PHE A 703 35.58 -11.01 0.98
C PHE A 703 35.46 -10.65 -0.52
N HIS A 704 34.83 -9.53 -0.87
CA HIS A 704 34.78 -9.09 -2.27
C HIS A 704 36.16 -8.79 -2.86
N ARG A 705 37.04 -8.11 -2.12
CA ARG A 705 38.43 -7.86 -2.55
C ARG A 705 39.18 -9.16 -2.79
N GLN A 706 39.04 -10.12 -1.86
CA GLN A 706 39.65 -11.44 -1.98
C GLN A 706 39.20 -12.16 -3.26
N ILE A 707 37.88 -12.38 -3.41
CA ILE A 707 37.31 -13.11 -4.55
C ILE A 707 37.64 -12.44 -5.90
N THR A 708 37.70 -11.11 -5.93
CA THR A 708 38.06 -10.35 -7.13
C THR A 708 39.53 -10.54 -7.50
N ASN A 709 40.44 -10.43 -6.53
CA ASN A 709 41.88 -10.57 -6.75
C ASN A 709 42.27 -11.98 -7.21
N GLU A 710 41.55 -12.99 -6.74
CA GLU A 710 41.74 -14.39 -7.14
C GLU A 710 41.08 -14.72 -8.48
N GLY A 711 40.42 -13.76 -9.14
CA GLY A 711 39.76 -13.96 -10.44
C GLY A 711 38.52 -14.86 -10.38
N ARG A 712 37.91 -15.03 -9.20
CA ARG A 712 36.76 -15.94 -8.98
C ARG A 712 35.40 -15.26 -9.09
N LEU A 713 35.36 -13.94 -9.28
CA LEU A 713 34.12 -13.19 -9.52
C LEU A 713 33.67 -13.36 -10.98
N LEU A 714 32.63 -14.15 -11.20
CA LEU A 714 32.11 -14.52 -12.53
C LEU A 714 31.25 -13.44 -13.17
N ASN A 715 30.55 -12.64 -12.36
CA ASN A 715 29.63 -11.62 -12.87
C ASN A 715 29.66 -10.34 -12.01
N ARG A 716 29.76 -9.19 -12.67
CA ARG A 716 29.79 -7.85 -12.06
C ARG A 716 28.48 -7.08 -12.22
N ASP A 717 27.51 -7.60 -12.98
CA ASP A 717 26.18 -6.98 -13.08
C ASP A 717 25.45 -7.08 -11.74
N TYR A 718 25.21 -5.93 -11.11
CA TYR A 718 24.51 -5.84 -9.84
C TYR A 718 23.11 -6.43 -9.86
N LYS A 719 22.45 -6.56 -11.02
CA LYS A 719 21.16 -7.28 -11.13
C LYS A 719 21.25 -8.73 -10.65
N CYS A 720 22.45 -9.33 -10.67
CA CYS A 720 22.69 -10.69 -10.21
C CYS A 720 23.00 -10.79 -8.70
N TYR A 721 23.18 -9.68 -7.96
CA TYR A 721 23.60 -9.67 -6.55
C TYR A 721 22.42 -9.96 -5.59
N THR A 722 21.64 -10.98 -5.89
CA THR A 722 20.31 -11.25 -5.29
C THR A 722 20.34 -12.23 -4.12
N GLY A 723 21.48 -12.90 -3.86
CA GLY A 723 21.54 -14.07 -3.00
C GLY A 723 20.99 -15.35 -3.65
N TYR A 724 20.55 -15.26 -4.91
CA TYR A 724 19.98 -16.37 -5.67
C TYR A 724 20.67 -16.55 -7.02
N SER A 725 21.80 -15.89 -7.29
CA SER A 725 22.54 -16.09 -8.54
C SER A 725 23.96 -16.53 -8.23
N VAL A 726 24.44 -17.51 -8.99
CA VAL A 726 25.84 -17.91 -8.93
C VAL A 726 26.66 -16.85 -9.64
N ILE A 727 27.42 -16.08 -8.87
CA ILE A 727 28.32 -15.03 -9.37
C ILE A 727 29.76 -15.22 -8.91
N VAL A 728 30.04 -16.29 -8.18
CA VAL A 728 31.35 -16.67 -7.68
C VAL A 728 31.67 -18.09 -8.14
N GLN A 729 32.92 -18.33 -8.52
CA GLN A 729 33.49 -19.66 -8.72
C GLN A 729 34.00 -20.20 -7.36
N PRO A 730 33.36 -21.23 -6.77
CA PRO A 730 33.84 -21.83 -5.53
C PRO A 730 35.17 -22.56 -5.72
N GLU A 731 35.90 -22.78 -4.62
CA GLU A 731 37.23 -23.44 -4.65
C GLU A 731 37.12 -24.95 -4.87
N ARG A 732 36.07 -25.58 -4.35
CA ARG A 732 35.93 -27.05 -4.28
C ARG A 732 34.76 -27.62 -5.08
N MET A 733 34.09 -26.80 -5.90
CA MET A 733 33.05 -27.24 -6.85
C MET A 733 32.93 -26.26 -8.00
N THR A 734 32.38 -26.70 -9.14
CA THR A 734 32.11 -25.78 -10.27
C THR A 734 30.90 -24.89 -9.98
N ALA A 735 30.83 -23.72 -10.64
CA ALA A 735 29.65 -22.85 -10.57
C ALA A 735 28.35 -23.57 -10.95
N ASP A 736 28.38 -24.41 -11.99
CA ASP A 736 27.24 -25.23 -12.42
C ASP A 736 26.83 -26.26 -11.36
N GLN A 737 27.80 -26.84 -10.66
CA GLN A 737 27.53 -27.79 -9.59
C GLN A 737 26.91 -27.11 -8.38
N LEU A 738 27.42 -25.92 -8.00
CA LEU A 738 26.83 -25.09 -6.94
C LEU A 738 25.36 -24.78 -7.25
N GLU A 739 25.06 -24.40 -8.50
CA GLU A 739 23.70 -24.11 -8.93
C GLU A 739 22.78 -25.33 -8.82
N LYS A 740 23.20 -26.48 -9.36
CA LYS A 740 22.42 -27.72 -9.35
C LYS A 740 22.13 -28.23 -7.94
N GLU A 741 23.16 -28.27 -7.08
CA GLU A 741 23.00 -28.74 -5.71
C GLU A 741 22.18 -27.76 -4.86
N TYR A 742 22.29 -26.44 -5.08
CA TYR A 742 21.43 -25.44 -4.44
C TYR A 742 19.96 -25.63 -4.81
N ASP A 743 19.65 -25.84 -6.09
CA ASP A 743 18.28 -26.06 -6.54
C ASP A 743 17.71 -27.37 -5.99
N LYS A 744 18.52 -28.44 -5.97
CA LYS A 744 18.17 -29.73 -5.35
C LYS A 744 17.88 -29.58 -3.85
N PHE A 745 18.76 -28.91 -3.11
CA PHE A 745 18.59 -28.62 -1.69
C PHE A 745 17.27 -27.89 -1.43
N ASN A 746 16.95 -26.84 -2.21
CA ASN A 746 15.69 -26.10 -2.05
C ASN A 746 14.45 -26.98 -2.30
N GLN A 747 14.48 -27.80 -3.36
CA GLN A 747 13.36 -28.70 -3.68
C GLN A 747 13.12 -29.71 -2.57
N GLU A 748 14.19 -30.24 -1.99
CA GLU A 748 14.14 -31.27 -0.96
C GLU A 748 13.81 -30.69 0.42
N PHE A 749 14.52 -29.65 0.85
CA PHE A 749 14.33 -29.02 2.16
C PHE A 749 12.91 -28.46 2.30
N PHE A 750 12.38 -27.78 1.28
CA PHE A 750 11.03 -27.19 1.30
C PHE A 750 9.94 -28.13 0.75
N SER A 751 10.22 -29.43 0.59
CA SER A 751 9.19 -30.41 0.24
C SER A 751 8.14 -30.54 1.36
N ILE A 752 6.87 -30.77 1.00
CA ILE A 752 5.78 -30.93 1.98
C ILE A 752 6.09 -32.04 2.99
N ARG A 753 6.67 -33.15 2.51
CA ARG A 753 7.09 -34.27 3.35
C ARG A 753 8.10 -33.82 4.42
N ASN A 754 9.18 -33.14 4.03
CA ASN A 754 10.22 -32.72 4.96
C ASN A 754 9.73 -31.61 5.90
N MET A 755 8.89 -30.68 5.40
CA MET A 755 8.23 -29.68 6.25
C MET A 755 7.36 -30.32 7.33
N LEU A 756 6.51 -31.29 6.98
CA LEU A 756 5.65 -31.98 7.95
C LEU A 756 6.46 -32.85 8.92
N SER A 757 7.55 -33.47 8.46
CA SER A 757 8.46 -34.22 9.32
C SER A 757 9.08 -33.31 10.38
N ARG A 758 9.63 -32.16 9.98
CA ARG A 758 10.20 -31.18 10.91
C ARG A 758 9.15 -30.59 11.85
N PHE A 759 7.97 -30.25 11.34
CA PHE A 759 6.88 -29.73 12.16
C PHE A 759 6.49 -30.70 13.29
N ARG A 760 6.47 -32.00 13.02
CA ARG A 760 6.21 -33.04 14.03
C ARG A 760 7.29 -33.10 15.11
N HIS A 761 8.56 -32.93 14.75
CA HIS A 761 9.66 -32.90 15.72
C HIS A 761 9.63 -31.66 16.61
N GLN A 762 9.18 -30.52 16.09
CA GLN A 762 9.25 -29.22 16.78
C GLN A 762 8.17 -29.00 17.85
N ASN A 763 7.23 -29.94 18.03
CA ASN A 763 6.11 -29.84 18.98
C ASN A 763 5.34 -28.49 18.90
N LEU A 764 5.29 -27.87 17.72
CA LEU A 764 4.60 -26.61 17.52
C LEU A 764 3.07 -26.81 17.58
N PRO A 765 2.29 -25.84 18.09
CA PRO A 765 0.84 -25.95 18.14
C PRO A 765 0.24 -26.20 16.76
N LEU A 766 -0.66 -27.18 16.61
CA LEU A 766 -1.23 -27.55 15.30
C LEU A 766 -1.86 -26.37 14.53
N ARG A 767 -2.40 -25.37 15.26
CA ARG A 767 -2.94 -24.12 14.69
C ARG A 767 -1.93 -23.28 13.89
N VAL A 768 -0.62 -23.47 14.10
CA VAL A 768 0.43 -22.74 13.37
C VAL A 768 0.85 -23.45 12.09
N LEU A 769 0.43 -24.71 11.87
CA LEU A 769 0.81 -25.52 10.71
C LEU A 769 0.48 -24.84 9.36
N PRO A 770 -0.71 -24.25 9.14
CA PRO A 770 -0.99 -23.59 7.87
C PRO A 770 -0.02 -22.44 7.57
N TYR A 771 0.30 -21.64 8.59
CA TYR A 771 1.24 -20.52 8.46
C TYR A 771 2.67 -21.01 8.25
N TYR A 772 3.08 -22.06 8.97
CA TYR A 772 4.39 -22.70 8.81
C TYR A 772 4.59 -23.20 7.38
N VAL A 773 3.59 -23.89 6.82
CA VAL A 773 3.63 -24.41 5.46
C VAL A 773 3.64 -23.28 4.44
N VAL A 774 2.75 -22.28 4.55
CA VAL A 774 2.71 -21.14 3.61
C VAL A 774 4.04 -20.38 3.62
N PHE A 775 4.59 -20.10 4.79
CA PHE A 775 5.86 -19.37 4.92
C PHE A 775 7.03 -20.15 4.31
N ASN A 776 7.15 -21.45 4.60
CA ASN A 776 8.21 -22.28 4.02
C ASN A 776 7.99 -22.55 2.51
N MET A 777 6.74 -22.64 2.03
CA MET A 777 6.46 -22.78 0.59
C MET A 777 6.88 -21.56 -0.22
N ALA A 778 6.88 -20.35 0.36
CA ALA A 778 7.40 -19.17 -0.32
C ALA A 778 8.87 -19.34 -0.70
N TYR A 779 9.65 -20.02 0.13
CA TYR A 779 11.05 -20.38 -0.16
C TYR A 779 11.21 -21.57 -1.11
N ARG A 780 10.14 -22.30 -1.45
CA ARG A 780 10.19 -23.37 -2.47
C ARG A 780 10.17 -22.83 -3.90
N LEU A 781 9.80 -21.56 -4.09
CA LEU A 781 9.70 -20.96 -5.43
C LEU A 781 11.03 -21.12 -6.20
N PRO A 782 10.98 -21.36 -7.53
CA PRO A 782 12.19 -21.49 -8.34
C PRO A 782 13.11 -20.29 -8.18
N ARG A 783 14.42 -20.51 -8.25
CA ARG A 783 15.46 -19.47 -8.16
C ARG A 783 15.14 -18.29 -9.10
N LYS A 784 14.72 -18.57 -10.34
CA LYS A 784 14.29 -17.57 -11.34
C LYS A 784 13.06 -16.74 -10.93
N ALA A 785 12.14 -17.31 -10.16
CA ALA A 785 10.98 -16.59 -9.64
C ALA A 785 11.33 -15.73 -8.41
N LYS A 786 12.43 -16.06 -7.70
CA LYS A 786 13.00 -15.31 -6.59
C LYS A 786 13.95 -14.20 -7.04
N SER A 787 14.78 -14.46 -8.07
CA SER A 787 15.58 -13.45 -8.74
C SER A 787 14.62 -12.51 -9.47
N ARG A 788 14.51 -11.28 -8.98
CA ARG A 788 13.46 -10.29 -9.29
C ARG A 788 13.31 -9.85 -10.77
N THR A 789 13.89 -10.54 -11.75
CA THR A 789 13.63 -10.27 -13.19
C THR A 789 12.17 -10.52 -13.57
N HIS A 790 11.45 -11.43 -12.91
CA HIS A 790 10.04 -11.69 -13.25
C HIS A 790 9.04 -10.65 -12.71
N TRP A 791 9.38 -9.91 -11.63
CA TRP A 791 8.43 -8.98 -10.99
C TRP A 791 8.59 -7.53 -11.46
N ALA A 792 9.72 -7.18 -12.08
CA ALA A 792 9.86 -5.93 -12.84
C ALA A 792 9.07 -5.96 -14.16
N GLU A 793 8.80 -7.16 -14.69
CA GLU A 793 7.99 -7.36 -15.91
C GLU A 793 6.47 -7.43 -15.63
N LEU A 794 6.05 -7.60 -14.37
CA LEU A 794 4.63 -7.71 -13.99
C LEU A 794 3.91 -6.36 -13.76
N GLY A 795 4.54 -5.23 -14.12
CA GLY A 795 3.88 -3.93 -14.29
C GLY A 795 4.16 -2.88 -13.22
#